data_AF-A0A9P5T1U6-F1
#
_entry.id   AF-A0A9P5T1U6-F1
#
_cell.length_a   1.000
_cell.length_b   1.000
_cell.length_c   1.000
_cell.angle_alpha   90.00
_cell.angle_beta   90.00
_cell.angle_gamma   90.00
#
_symmetry.space_group_name_H-M   'P 1'
#
loop_
_entity.id
_entity.type
_entity.pdbx_description
1 polymer ?
#
loop_
_entity_poly.entity_id
_entity_poly.type
_entity_poly.pdbx_seq_one_letter_code
_entity_poly.pdbx_strand_id
1 'polypeptide(L)'
;MGETQHFRLAGTTNVEEIDYDHVDGHNVIYWEDIEQIFPGVKHVKNGNVSVKLLRDSNRNRIIPHCIKYHPGIVLDVVLSPSSENTSAAVGRDMNVISNTTTEAIVESLEISQPSEDTPSSDDRLSTLSRSSTLPSVGAFSSLKRSRTSMSFKQIATLARQDSTESKLEQLLVSSLPSELQVQVRASTNVRDSLIQAAKNGQVQQSNEQLVVCLQELSGNVMEIKNMASMIMDLVSKNYKLTSDNNELLTRVNEMQTVLDSKQDEIKGLQIQALDRLALLQKSVQTLLTQTYELHEYPIPRLFIVLPQDTSSWNPLDLLSNKFRLYFLCECGEHTKSINSKIPHHIHLAKHEGYDIARPNEFFQRYGPYVHTILQMLKYGFTVAGVAIPALSHLVRPDAVGQVTEGLKLLTDNLEPGMNQVMDYIEKASAEDGQTVVGISEQMDNNEALEGADLRQLESFLKTKDESRALGNLYRTVTSEGHVKWVCIDHFRENYQEKAAKSFRETVNALQGQFDENIGRVEVTLKSRVQAEQLYQALGSARSVYELKLVLDWDTTQGDFKRLQNALTKTSVGVLELQLWDTDGPNSDILNRNQRYDPVIGIMRHPSIQSFSIKGPRNFSKRSTLLSRQDDFSNLRHLDISQYQLGDDTASYLISKAPGLSTLALDSLDLKETGSAKVILDALANASTPGFRIQSFTLLDNHQLGDPFLDNISSVVGRSELSVIRIWMREDERRVRILESIQWKYLRWLTVCLKEGTFETSVMRALVDGVTKMSEKVELEEFQFLSEAGVPLTLPEGDLLRTFLSSMTLKDLRLKVDISFEQTLSLCGLTDFSRLESLKLWTKRFDSAKVDAILDGLQHATRLNKLILHGANITDEQKKQTMAKGTSLQGHWNDW
;
A
#
# COMPACT_ATOMS: atom_id res chain seq x y z
N MET A 1 -32.56 4.98 -34.87
CA MET A 1 -32.42 4.55 -33.46
C MET A 1 -30.94 4.60 -33.17
N GLY A 2 -30.49 5.40 -32.21
CA GLY A 2 -29.09 5.35 -31.77
C GLY A 2 -28.82 3.94 -31.26
N GLU A 3 -27.77 3.30 -31.75
CA GLU A 3 -27.37 2.00 -31.22
C GLU A 3 -26.61 2.25 -29.91
N THR A 4 -27.15 1.76 -28.78
CA THR A 4 -26.55 1.90 -27.44
C THR A 4 -25.82 0.63 -27.03
N GLN A 5 -24.83 0.75 -26.16
CA GLN A 5 -24.23 -0.37 -25.44
C GLN A 5 -24.88 -0.57 -24.09
N HIS A 6 -25.23 -1.82 -23.79
CA HIS A 6 -25.75 -2.22 -22.50
C HIS A 6 -24.64 -2.58 -21.51
N PHE A 7 -24.71 -2.04 -20.30
CA PHE A 7 -23.85 -2.34 -19.16
C PHE A 7 -24.67 -2.74 -17.95
N ARG A 8 -24.12 -3.55 -17.05
CA ARG A 8 -24.72 -3.82 -15.73
C ARG A 8 -23.64 -3.94 -14.68
N LEU A 9 -23.97 -3.65 -13.43
CA LEU A 9 -23.04 -3.91 -12.32
C LEU A 9 -22.89 -5.43 -12.14
N ALA A 10 -21.66 -5.92 -12.02
CA ALA A 10 -21.39 -7.35 -11.93
C ALA A 10 -22.15 -7.99 -10.74
N GLY A 11 -23.01 -8.95 -11.04
CA GLY A 11 -23.89 -9.62 -10.06
C GLY A 11 -25.28 -8.99 -9.91
N THR A 12 -25.59 -7.93 -10.64
CA THR A 12 -26.94 -7.33 -10.68
C THR A 12 -27.64 -7.60 -12.02
N THR A 13 -28.94 -7.33 -12.04
CA THR A 13 -29.81 -7.47 -13.23
C THR A 13 -30.13 -6.14 -13.89
N ASN A 14 -29.77 -5.00 -13.27
CA ASN A 14 -30.10 -3.68 -13.78
C ASN A 14 -29.14 -3.33 -14.90
N VAL A 15 -29.72 -3.04 -16.07
CA VAL A 15 -28.98 -2.71 -17.29
C VAL A 15 -29.10 -1.21 -17.56
N GLU A 16 -27.96 -0.57 -17.73
CA GLU A 16 -27.82 0.83 -18.12
C GLU A 16 -27.36 0.89 -19.58
N GLU A 17 -27.84 1.89 -20.32
CA GLU A 17 -27.48 2.09 -21.72
C GLU A 17 -26.52 3.28 -21.87
N ILE A 18 -25.44 3.10 -22.63
CA ILE A 18 -24.47 4.15 -22.95
C ILE A 18 -24.34 4.24 -24.46
N ASP A 19 -24.53 5.43 -25.02
CA ASP A 19 -24.28 5.70 -26.44
C ASP A 19 -22.80 5.43 -26.77
N TYR A 20 -22.52 4.89 -27.95
CA TYR A 20 -21.15 4.82 -28.46
C TYR A 20 -20.89 5.99 -29.43
N ASP A 21 -19.62 6.38 -29.56
CA ASP A 21 -19.13 7.34 -30.55
C ASP A 21 -18.39 6.62 -31.68
N HIS A 22 -18.34 7.24 -32.86
CA HIS A 22 -17.62 6.70 -34.03
C HIS A 22 -16.27 7.41 -34.19
N VAL A 23 -15.18 6.68 -33.95
CA VAL A 23 -13.81 7.21 -33.99
C VAL A 23 -12.95 6.31 -34.86
N ASP A 24 -12.33 6.87 -35.89
CA ASP A 24 -11.40 6.16 -36.80
C ASP A 24 -11.94 4.84 -37.39
N GLY A 25 -13.24 4.80 -37.73
CA GLY A 25 -13.88 3.60 -38.28
C GLY A 25 -14.26 2.56 -37.23
N HIS A 26 -14.12 2.87 -35.95
CA HIS A 26 -14.53 2.01 -34.84
C HIS A 26 -15.64 2.67 -34.02
N ASN A 27 -16.64 1.88 -33.65
CA ASN A 27 -17.62 2.26 -32.63
C ASN A 27 -16.98 2.04 -31.26
N VAL A 28 -16.85 3.10 -30.47
CA VAL A 28 -16.14 3.12 -29.19
C VAL A 28 -16.99 3.74 -28.10
N ILE A 29 -16.78 3.33 -26.86
CA ILE A 29 -17.46 3.89 -25.68
C ILE A 29 -16.37 4.44 -24.78
N TYR A 30 -16.48 5.71 -24.40
CA TYR A 30 -15.49 6.33 -23.55
C TYR A 30 -15.58 5.80 -22.13
N TRP A 31 -14.42 5.61 -21.51
CA TRP A 31 -14.29 5.11 -20.14
C TRP A 31 -14.94 6.07 -19.14
N GLU A 32 -14.87 7.37 -19.43
CA GLU A 32 -15.46 8.44 -18.62
C GLU A 32 -16.99 8.33 -18.56
N ASP A 33 -17.65 7.96 -19.68
CA ASP A 33 -19.10 7.75 -19.70
C ASP A 33 -19.50 6.52 -18.86
N ILE A 34 -18.68 5.46 -18.89
CA ILE A 34 -18.87 4.27 -18.04
C ILE A 34 -18.67 4.65 -16.56
N GLU A 35 -17.63 5.40 -16.23
CA GLU A 35 -17.33 5.83 -14.86
C GLU A 35 -18.40 6.80 -14.32
N GLN A 36 -19.03 7.60 -15.18
CA GLN A 36 -20.14 8.48 -14.79
C GLN A 36 -21.37 7.68 -14.33
N ILE A 37 -21.69 6.57 -15.01
CA ILE A 37 -22.83 5.71 -14.65
C ILE A 37 -22.45 4.75 -13.51
N PHE A 38 -21.21 4.27 -13.49
CA PHE A 38 -20.70 3.33 -12.49
C PHE A 38 -19.47 3.92 -11.78
N PRO A 39 -19.67 4.87 -10.83
CA PRO A 39 -18.56 5.49 -10.10
C PRO A 39 -17.67 4.46 -9.41
N GLY A 40 -16.35 4.57 -9.61
CA GLY A 40 -15.37 3.64 -9.06
C GLY A 40 -15.20 2.35 -9.88
N VAL A 41 -15.62 2.35 -11.15
CA VAL A 41 -15.35 1.26 -12.09
C VAL A 41 -13.85 0.91 -12.13
N LYS A 42 -13.54 -0.37 -11.89
CA LYS A 42 -12.18 -0.91 -11.95
C LYS A 42 -11.87 -1.50 -13.32
N HIS A 43 -12.78 -2.34 -13.83
CA HIS A 43 -12.67 -2.94 -15.15
C HIS A 43 -14.06 -3.40 -15.65
N VAL A 44 -14.18 -3.58 -16.97
CA VAL A 44 -15.39 -4.09 -17.62
C VAL A 44 -15.12 -5.52 -18.12
N LYS A 45 -16.11 -6.40 -18.04
CA LYS A 45 -16.07 -7.78 -18.50
C LYS A 45 -17.17 -8.07 -19.52
N ASN A 46 -16.87 -8.97 -20.43
CA ASN A 46 -17.83 -9.66 -21.29
C ASN A 46 -17.86 -11.12 -20.83
N GLY A 47 -18.81 -11.47 -19.95
CA GLY A 47 -18.81 -12.74 -19.23
C GLY A 47 -17.55 -12.90 -18.37
N ASN A 48 -16.75 -13.93 -18.64
CA ASN A 48 -15.52 -14.20 -17.90
C ASN A 48 -14.28 -13.49 -18.46
N VAL A 49 -14.41 -12.71 -19.54
CA VAL A 49 -13.28 -12.07 -20.24
C VAL A 49 -13.26 -10.57 -19.94
N SER A 50 -12.15 -10.04 -19.41
CA SER A 50 -11.98 -8.59 -19.25
C SER A 50 -11.90 -7.90 -20.61
N VAL A 51 -12.74 -6.89 -20.82
CA VAL A 51 -12.69 -6.00 -21.98
C VAL A 51 -11.49 -5.08 -21.81
N LYS A 52 -10.63 -5.00 -22.84
CA LYS A 52 -9.42 -4.18 -22.82
C LYS A 52 -9.70 -2.78 -23.36
N LEU A 53 -9.04 -1.78 -22.80
CA LEU A 53 -8.98 -0.44 -23.39
C LEU A 53 -8.34 -0.50 -24.79
N LEU A 54 -8.90 0.26 -25.72
CA LEU A 54 -8.41 0.35 -27.08
C LEU A 54 -7.00 0.97 -27.12
N ARG A 55 -6.22 0.50 -28.09
CA ARG A 55 -4.87 0.97 -28.37
C ARG A 55 -4.78 1.36 -29.84
N ASP A 56 -4.02 2.41 -30.13
CA ASP A 56 -3.73 2.84 -31.49
C ASP A 56 -2.79 1.84 -32.22
N SER A 57 -2.48 2.14 -33.48
CA SER A 57 -1.55 1.34 -34.30
C SER A 57 -0.13 1.26 -33.71
N ASN A 58 0.25 2.21 -32.85
CA ASN A 58 1.53 2.25 -32.14
C ASN A 58 1.50 1.51 -30.80
N ARG A 59 0.37 0.85 -30.46
CA ARG A 59 0.11 0.19 -29.18
C ARG A 59 0.02 1.13 -27.97
N ASN A 60 -0.09 2.44 -28.18
CA ASN A 60 -0.41 3.38 -27.11
C ASN A 60 -1.90 3.31 -26.82
N ARG A 61 -2.31 3.53 -25.56
CA ARG A 61 -3.74 3.65 -25.24
C ARG A 61 -4.29 4.90 -25.90
N ILE A 62 -5.47 4.78 -26.50
CA ILE A 62 -6.16 5.95 -27.05
C ILE A 62 -6.60 6.80 -25.85
N ILE A 63 -6.34 8.11 -25.91
CA ILE A 63 -6.75 9.10 -24.90
C ILE A 63 -7.74 10.08 -25.57
N PRO A 64 -8.96 10.29 -25.03
CA PRO A 64 -9.48 9.72 -23.80
C PRO A 64 -9.70 8.19 -23.89
N HIS A 65 -9.52 7.50 -22.76
CA HIS A 65 -9.61 6.04 -22.70
C HIS A 65 -10.97 5.56 -23.19
N CYS A 66 -11.00 4.53 -24.03
CA CYS A 66 -12.23 3.97 -24.57
C CYS A 66 -12.15 2.45 -24.73
N ILE A 67 -13.31 1.79 -24.81
CA ILE A 67 -13.45 0.37 -25.15
C ILE A 67 -14.20 0.22 -26.48
N LYS A 68 -14.05 -0.93 -27.12
CA LYS A 68 -14.77 -1.24 -28.35
C LYS A 68 -16.26 -1.50 -28.05
N TYR A 69 -17.15 -1.03 -28.92
CA TYR A 69 -18.56 -1.41 -28.89
C TYR A 69 -18.76 -2.91 -29.18
N HIS A 70 -19.65 -3.53 -28.41
CA HIS A 70 -20.01 -4.95 -28.40
C HIS A 70 -21.53 -5.09 -28.63
N PRO A 71 -21.98 -5.08 -29.90
CA PRO A 71 -23.42 -5.06 -30.23
C PRO A 71 -24.15 -6.28 -29.68
N GLY A 72 -25.30 -6.02 -29.05
CA GLY A 72 -26.19 -7.06 -28.51
C GLY A 72 -25.68 -7.79 -27.25
N ILE A 73 -24.58 -7.33 -26.66
CA ILE A 73 -23.98 -7.91 -25.45
C ILE A 73 -24.20 -6.96 -24.27
N VAL A 74 -24.52 -7.50 -23.09
CA VAL A 74 -24.52 -6.72 -21.83
C VAL A 74 -23.15 -6.91 -21.16
N LEU A 75 -22.42 -5.82 -20.96
CA LEU A 75 -21.10 -5.84 -20.34
C LEU A 75 -21.21 -5.70 -18.82
N ASP A 76 -20.49 -6.55 -18.08
CA ASP A 76 -20.44 -6.53 -16.62
C ASP A 76 -19.38 -5.53 -16.13
N VAL A 77 -19.80 -4.55 -15.32
CA VAL A 77 -18.94 -3.53 -14.73
C VAL A 77 -18.53 -3.98 -13.33
N VAL A 78 -17.23 -4.04 -13.05
CA VAL A 78 -16.70 -4.41 -11.73
C VAL A 78 -16.15 -3.18 -11.03
N LEU A 79 -16.69 -2.84 -9.86
CA LEU A 79 -16.25 -1.71 -9.06
C LEU A 79 -15.03 -2.06 -8.20
N SER A 80 -14.25 -1.05 -7.82
CA SER A 80 -13.23 -1.17 -6.78
C SER A 80 -13.90 -1.37 -5.41
N PRO A 81 -13.39 -2.23 -4.53
CA PRO A 81 -13.91 -2.33 -3.17
C PRO A 81 -13.75 -0.96 -2.49
N SER A 82 -14.87 -0.33 -2.12
CA SER A 82 -14.86 0.95 -1.41
C SER A 82 -14.07 0.79 -0.11
N SER A 83 -13.04 1.61 0.09
CA SER A 83 -12.15 1.58 1.26
C SER A 83 -12.80 2.04 2.57
N GLU A 84 -14.12 2.16 2.62
CA GLU A 84 -14.88 2.56 3.81
C GLU A 84 -15.23 1.32 4.63
N ASN A 85 -14.34 0.95 5.57
CA ASN A 85 -14.61 0.28 6.87
C ASN A 85 -13.41 -0.47 7.47
N THR A 86 -12.18 0.05 7.33
CA THR A 86 -11.00 -0.53 8.01
C THR A 86 -10.35 0.48 8.97
N SER A 87 -11.11 0.93 9.97
CA SER A 87 -10.59 1.80 11.03
C SER A 87 -11.10 1.39 12.43
N ALA A 88 -10.92 0.12 12.80
CA ALA A 88 -11.07 -0.30 14.20
C ALA A 88 -10.32 -1.61 14.50
N ALA A 89 -8.99 -1.58 14.52
CA ALA A 89 -8.16 -2.35 15.47
C ALA A 89 -6.67 -2.17 15.14
N VAL A 90 -5.86 -2.14 16.20
CA VAL A 90 -4.38 -2.15 16.26
C VAL A 90 -3.80 -0.77 16.62
N GLY A 91 -4.02 -0.41 17.88
CA GLY A 91 -3.06 0.39 18.64
C GLY A 91 -2.22 -0.56 19.49
N ARG A 92 -0.89 -0.52 19.33
CA ARG A 92 0.07 -0.81 20.40
C ARG A 92 1.45 -0.28 20.02
N ASP A 93 1.98 0.49 20.95
CA ASP A 93 3.26 1.19 20.94
C ASP A 93 4.45 0.26 20.75
N MET A 94 5.45 0.71 19.98
CA MET A 94 6.83 0.21 20.03
C MET A 94 7.78 1.40 20.01
N ASN A 95 8.41 1.60 21.16
CA ASN A 95 9.41 2.62 21.45
C ASN A 95 10.77 2.11 20.93
N VAL A 96 11.36 2.82 19.97
CA VAL A 96 12.63 2.42 19.32
C VAL A 96 13.81 3.04 20.06
N ILE A 97 14.62 2.21 20.71
CA ILE A 97 15.95 2.58 21.20
C ILE A 97 16.97 2.24 20.11
N SER A 98 17.57 3.28 19.53
CA SER A 98 18.68 3.18 18.58
C SER A 98 19.98 2.82 19.30
N ASN A 99 20.64 1.73 18.90
CA ASN A 99 22.06 1.52 19.21
C ASN A 99 22.84 1.15 17.93
N THR A 100 23.74 2.07 17.57
CA THR A 100 24.86 1.96 16.63
C THR A 100 25.99 1.14 17.26
N THR A 101 26.49 0.09 16.58
CA THR A 101 27.92 -0.16 16.24
C THR A 101 28.10 -1.59 15.71
N THR A 102 28.64 -1.73 14.50
CA THR A 102 29.31 -2.96 14.04
C THR A 102 30.43 -2.58 13.08
N GLU A 103 31.66 -2.61 13.58
CA GLU A 103 32.85 -2.88 12.79
C GLU A 103 33.32 -4.31 13.11
N ALA A 104 33.66 -5.02 12.03
CA ALA A 104 34.60 -6.15 11.90
C ALA A 104 34.75 -7.16 13.05
N ILE A 105 34.47 -8.45 12.75
CA ILE A 105 35.42 -9.56 12.90
C ILE A 105 34.94 -10.73 12.02
N VAL A 106 35.81 -11.13 11.10
CA VAL A 106 35.81 -12.39 10.37
C VAL A 106 36.96 -13.18 10.98
N GLU A 107 36.69 -14.27 11.70
CA GLU A 107 37.54 -15.47 11.69
C GLU A 107 36.91 -16.64 12.47
N SER A 108 37.01 -17.83 11.84
CA SER A 108 37.04 -19.19 12.41
C SER A 108 35.89 -19.72 13.28
N LEU A 109 35.07 -20.60 12.70
CA LEU A 109 34.34 -21.65 13.43
C LEU A 109 34.75 -23.02 12.88
N GLU A 110 35.62 -23.69 13.64
CA GLU A 110 35.84 -25.13 13.55
C GLU A 110 34.71 -25.88 14.26
N ILE A 111 34.40 -27.02 13.67
CA ILE A 111 33.36 -27.98 13.99
C ILE A 111 33.68 -28.69 15.31
N SER A 112 32.68 -28.82 16.20
CA SER A 112 32.61 -29.95 17.13
C SER A 112 31.15 -30.27 17.49
N GLN A 113 30.81 -31.53 17.27
CA GLN A 113 29.53 -32.18 17.54
C GLN A 113 29.40 -32.66 19.02
N PRO A 114 28.22 -33.11 19.45
CA PRO A 114 27.76 -33.03 20.84
C PRO A 114 28.03 -34.30 21.66
N SER A 115 27.92 -34.18 22.98
CA SER A 115 27.66 -35.32 23.87
C SER A 115 26.45 -35.03 24.75
N GLU A 116 25.64 -36.07 24.86
CA GLU A 116 24.45 -36.24 25.69
C GLU A 116 24.80 -36.09 27.17
N ASP A 117 23.87 -35.56 27.97
CA ASP A 117 23.23 -36.35 29.03
C ASP A 117 22.23 -35.49 29.83
N THR A 118 21.01 -36.01 29.91
CA THR A 118 20.00 -35.62 30.90
C THR A 118 20.12 -36.56 32.09
N PRO A 119 19.65 -36.14 33.29
CA PRO A 119 18.44 -36.80 33.77
C PRO A 119 17.47 -35.90 34.53
N SER A 120 16.20 -36.00 34.12
CA SER A 120 15.01 -36.28 34.95
C SER A 120 15.12 -36.09 36.48
N SER A 121 14.22 -35.27 37.04
CA SER A 121 13.38 -35.72 38.17
C SER A 121 12.16 -34.81 38.34
N ASP A 122 10.98 -35.45 38.28
CA ASP A 122 9.75 -35.00 38.92
C ASP A 122 9.97 -34.82 40.43
N ASP A 123 9.33 -33.81 41.05
CA ASP A 123 8.49 -34.16 42.20
C ASP A 123 7.39 -33.13 42.51
N ARG A 124 6.23 -33.69 42.84
CA ARG A 124 5.03 -33.02 43.34
C ARG A 124 5.20 -32.78 44.84
N LEU A 125 4.65 -31.68 45.39
CA LEU A 125 3.77 -31.77 46.56
C LEU A 125 3.07 -30.45 46.90
N SER A 126 1.84 -30.65 47.34
CA SER A 126 0.79 -29.69 47.63
C SER A 126 0.84 -29.19 49.08
N THR A 127 -0.02 -28.20 49.35
CA THR A 127 -0.87 -28.02 50.53
C THR A 127 -0.42 -27.23 51.78
N LEU A 128 -1.28 -26.23 52.07
CA LEU A 128 -1.98 -25.92 53.33
C LEU A 128 -1.62 -24.65 54.11
N SER A 129 -2.63 -23.78 54.13
CA SER A 129 -2.97 -22.64 54.96
C SER A 129 -2.80 -22.84 56.47
N ARG A 130 -2.59 -21.74 57.23
CA ARG A 130 -3.58 -21.25 58.22
C ARG A 130 -3.21 -19.93 58.90
N SER A 131 -4.28 -19.17 59.15
CA SER A 131 -4.40 -17.90 59.88
C SER A 131 -4.18 -18.06 61.39
N SER A 132 -3.61 -17.03 62.04
CA SER A 132 -3.86 -16.76 63.46
C SER A 132 -3.78 -15.26 63.74
N THR A 133 -4.94 -14.69 64.10
CA THR A 133 -5.16 -13.39 64.71
C THR A 133 -4.65 -13.38 66.16
N LEU A 134 -4.03 -12.27 66.60
CA LEU A 134 -3.70 -12.01 68.01
C LEU A 134 -4.15 -10.60 68.44
N PRO A 135 -4.55 -10.41 69.72
CA PRO A 135 -5.28 -9.23 70.18
C PRO A 135 -4.37 -8.08 70.68
N SER A 136 -4.92 -6.88 70.59
CA SER A 136 -4.41 -5.60 71.05
C SER A 136 -4.30 -5.52 72.58
N VAL A 137 -3.17 -5.03 73.10
CA VAL A 137 -2.97 -4.69 74.51
C VAL A 137 -2.91 -3.17 74.65
N GLY A 138 -3.89 -2.62 75.38
CA GLY A 138 -4.05 -1.20 75.66
C GLY A 138 -3.18 -0.68 76.80
N ALA A 139 -2.93 0.64 76.75
CA ALA A 139 -2.14 1.41 77.68
C ALA A 139 -2.85 1.66 79.03
N PHE A 140 -2.07 1.77 80.10
CA PHE A 140 -2.52 2.34 81.37
C PHE A 140 -1.57 3.45 81.82
N SER A 141 -2.16 4.61 82.07
CA SER A 141 -1.57 5.80 82.67
C SER A 141 -2.20 6.07 84.04
N SER A 142 -1.37 6.59 84.95
CA SER A 142 -1.66 7.51 86.07
C SER A 142 -2.79 7.21 87.06
N LEU A 143 -2.47 7.24 88.37
CA LEU A 143 -3.41 7.75 89.38
C LEU A 143 -2.75 8.19 90.70
N LYS A 144 -3.38 9.22 91.28
CA LYS A 144 -3.04 10.00 92.46
C LYS A 144 -3.64 9.39 93.75
N ARG A 145 -2.86 9.50 94.84
CA ARG A 145 -3.20 9.94 96.22
C ARG A 145 -4.44 9.34 96.91
N SER A 146 -4.26 8.68 98.07
CA SER A 146 -4.83 9.11 99.38
C SER A 146 -4.84 8.00 100.46
N ARG A 147 -4.25 8.37 101.62
CA ARG A 147 -4.56 8.08 103.03
C ARG A 147 -4.71 6.68 103.64
N THR A 148 -4.10 6.64 104.84
CA THR A 148 -4.38 5.85 106.05
C THR A 148 -4.17 4.35 105.92
N SER A 149 -2.89 3.93 105.85
CA SER A 149 -2.55 2.56 106.20
C SER A 149 -2.67 2.38 107.71
N MET A 150 -3.47 1.39 108.13
CA MET A 150 -3.28 0.78 109.44
C MET A 150 -1.84 0.30 109.51
N SER A 151 -1.13 0.61 110.60
CA SER A 151 0.24 0.13 110.74
C SER A 151 0.22 -1.40 110.90
N PHE A 152 1.23 -2.09 110.37
CA PHE A 152 1.34 -3.55 110.50
C PHE A 152 1.28 -4.04 111.97
N LYS A 153 1.61 -3.18 112.94
CA LYS A 153 1.43 -3.47 114.37
C LYS A 153 -0.05 -3.62 114.75
N GLN A 154 -0.95 -2.84 114.15
CA GLN A 154 -2.39 -2.95 114.36
C GLN A 154 -2.96 -4.23 113.74
N ILE A 155 -2.48 -4.62 112.55
CA ILE A 155 -2.88 -5.86 111.88
C ILE A 155 -2.40 -7.09 112.67
N ALA A 156 -1.17 -7.08 113.19
CA ALA A 156 -0.63 -8.15 114.04
C ALA A 156 -1.36 -8.27 115.39
N THR A 157 -1.88 -7.16 115.93
CA THR A 157 -2.68 -7.16 117.16
C THR A 157 -4.06 -7.78 116.91
N LEU A 158 -4.69 -7.49 115.77
CA LEU A 158 -5.97 -8.09 115.34
C LEU A 158 -5.83 -9.58 114.97
N ALA A 159 -4.66 -9.99 114.47
CA ALA A 159 -4.37 -11.39 114.15
C ALA A 159 -4.38 -12.31 115.39
N ARG A 160 -4.05 -11.78 116.57
CA ARG A 160 -4.01 -12.53 117.83
C ARG A 160 -5.38 -12.64 118.54
N GLN A 161 -6.39 -11.91 118.08
CA GLN A 161 -7.72 -11.83 118.71
C GLN A 161 -8.78 -12.74 118.04
N ASP A 162 -8.39 -13.92 117.58
CA ASP A 162 -9.30 -14.95 117.06
C ASP A 162 -10.12 -14.52 115.82
N SER A 163 -9.45 -13.91 114.84
CA SER A 163 -10.05 -13.52 113.55
C SER A 163 -9.96 -14.66 112.51
N THR A 164 -11.05 -14.87 111.76
CA THR A 164 -11.11 -15.88 110.69
C THR A 164 -10.09 -15.59 109.58
N GLU A 165 -9.40 -16.62 109.08
CA GLU A 165 -8.29 -16.54 108.12
C GLU A 165 -8.58 -15.68 106.86
N SER A 166 -9.79 -15.78 106.31
CA SER A 166 -10.23 -14.97 105.15
C SER A 166 -10.25 -13.45 105.44
N LYS A 167 -10.57 -13.05 106.67
CA LYS A 167 -10.61 -11.64 107.09
C LYS A 167 -9.19 -11.12 107.32
N LEU A 168 -8.29 -11.98 107.81
CA LEU A 168 -6.87 -11.68 107.96
C LEU A 168 -6.19 -11.51 106.59
N GLU A 169 -6.51 -12.40 105.64
CA GLU A 169 -6.04 -12.35 104.26
C GLU A 169 -6.48 -11.03 103.59
N GLN A 170 -7.75 -10.67 103.69
CA GLN A 170 -8.26 -9.44 103.08
C GLN A 170 -7.60 -8.18 103.65
N LEU A 171 -7.31 -8.15 104.95
CA LEU A 171 -6.60 -7.05 105.62
C LEU A 171 -5.11 -6.99 105.25
N LEU A 172 -4.43 -8.14 105.19
CA LEU A 172 -3.04 -8.22 104.77
C LEU A 172 -2.88 -7.80 103.30
N VAL A 173 -3.71 -8.32 102.41
CA VAL A 173 -3.65 -8.00 100.97
C VAL A 173 -4.04 -6.54 100.72
N SER A 174 -5.07 -6.01 101.38
CA SER A 174 -5.45 -4.60 101.20
C SER A 174 -4.45 -3.60 101.79
N SER A 175 -3.58 -4.05 102.71
CA SER A 175 -2.49 -3.24 103.26
C SER A 175 -1.27 -3.12 102.32
N LEU A 176 -1.19 -3.97 101.29
CA LEU A 176 -0.13 -3.92 100.28
C LEU A 176 -0.44 -2.87 99.20
N PRO A 177 0.59 -2.28 98.55
CA PRO A 177 0.43 -1.46 97.33
C PRO A 177 -0.41 -2.18 96.26
N SER A 178 -1.24 -1.43 95.53
CA SER A 178 -2.20 -1.95 94.53
C SER A 178 -1.57 -2.89 93.51
N GLU A 179 -0.32 -2.64 93.14
CA GLU A 179 0.46 -3.41 92.17
C GLU A 179 0.77 -4.82 92.69
N LEU A 180 0.96 -4.95 94.01
CA LEU A 180 1.27 -6.20 94.69
C LEU A 180 0.03 -6.99 95.09
N GLN A 181 -1.11 -6.33 95.23
CA GLN A 181 -2.37 -7.02 95.57
C GLN A 181 -2.74 -8.07 94.52
N VAL A 182 -2.52 -7.77 93.24
CA VAL A 182 -2.83 -8.71 92.13
C VAL A 182 -1.88 -9.91 92.17
N GLN A 183 -0.58 -9.68 92.40
CA GLN A 183 0.42 -10.76 92.46
C GLN A 183 0.28 -11.64 93.70
N VAL A 184 0.03 -11.05 94.88
CA VAL A 184 -0.17 -11.82 96.13
C VAL A 184 -1.48 -12.61 96.10
N ARG A 185 -2.54 -12.08 95.47
CA ARG A 185 -3.77 -12.86 95.25
C ARG A 185 -3.54 -14.06 94.32
N ALA A 186 -2.79 -13.85 93.24
CA ALA A 186 -2.49 -14.88 92.25
C ALA A 186 -1.54 -15.98 92.77
N SER A 187 -0.68 -15.68 93.75
CA SER A 187 0.26 -16.65 94.33
C SER A 187 -0.22 -17.17 95.68
N THR A 188 -0.78 -18.39 95.69
CA THR A 188 -1.22 -19.10 96.91
C THR A 188 -0.09 -19.22 97.93
N ASN A 189 1.13 -19.55 97.49
CA ASN A 189 2.26 -19.80 98.39
C ASN A 189 2.71 -18.53 99.14
N VAL A 190 2.72 -17.37 98.45
CA VAL A 190 3.10 -16.08 99.05
C VAL A 190 2.04 -15.61 100.04
N ARG A 191 0.77 -15.80 99.67
CA ARG A 191 -0.38 -15.49 100.53
C ARG A 191 -0.39 -16.33 101.80
N ASP A 192 -0.21 -17.65 101.69
CA ASP A 192 -0.23 -18.55 102.84
C ASP A 192 0.96 -18.30 103.79
N SER A 193 2.13 -17.95 103.24
CA SER A 193 3.32 -17.57 104.01
C SER A 193 3.14 -16.25 104.77
N LEU A 194 2.48 -15.26 104.16
CA LEU A 194 2.11 -13.98 104.81
C LEU A 194 1.14 -14.19 105.98
N ILE A 195 0.14 -15.04 105.77
CA ILE A 195 -0.87 -15.37 106.78
C ILE A 195 -0.23 -16.09 107.98
N GLN A 196 0.66 -17.06 107.73
CA GLN A 196 1.41 -17.72 108.81
C GLN A 196 2.32 -16.75 109.57
N ALA A 197 3.04 -15.87 108.87
CA ALA A 197 3.90 -14.87 109.50
C ALA A 197 3.14 -13.89 110.39
N ALA A 198 1.93 -13.51 109.97
CA ALA A 198 1.01 -12.70 110.74
C ALA A 198 0.53 -13.39 112.01
N LYS A 199 0.16 -14.67 111.92
CA LYS A 199 -0.23 -15.50 113.08
C LYS A 199 0.92 -15.64 114.09
N ASN A 200 2.16 -15.80 113.62
CA ASN A 200 3.34 -16.00 114.48
C ASN A 200 3.95 -14.69 115.02
N GLY A 201 3.41 -13.52 114.64
CA GLY A 201 3.94 -12.21 115.06
C GLY A 201 5.32 -11.88 114.45
N GLN A 202 5.74 -12.61 113.43
CA GLN A 202 7.01 -12.42 112.70
C GLN A 202 6.82 -11.59 111.40
N VAL A 203 5.73 -10.82 111.32
CA VAL A 203 5.33 -10.01 110.16
C VAL A 203 6.48 -9.17 109.60
N GLN A 204 7.35 -8.65 110.47
CA GLN A 204 8.47 -7.82 110.04
C GLN A 204 9.54 -8.64 109.28
N GLN A 205 9.84 -9.85 109.77
CA GLN A 205 10.78 -10.78 109.11
C GLN A 205 10.23 -11.32 107.80
N SER A 206 8.92 -11.62 107.74
CA SER A 206 8.30 -12.09 106.50
C SER A 206 8.04 -10.97 105.50
N ASN A 207 7.87 -9.72 105.94
CA ASN A 207 7.90 -8.58 105.02
C ASN A 207 9.27 -8.42 104.36
N GLU A 208 10.37 -8.62 105.09
CA GLU A 208 11.71 -8.61 104.50
C GLU A 208 11.89 -9.74 103.49
N GLN A 209 11.45 -10.97 103.80
CA GLN A 209 11.48 -12.10 102.86
C GLN A 209 10.59 -11.86 101.62
N LEU A 210 9.44 -11.20 101.81
CA LEU A 210 8.51 -10.90 100.72
C LEU A 210 9.04 -9.79 99.82
N VAL A 211 9.73 -8.80 100.39
CA VAL A 211 10.46 -7.78 99.61
C VAL A 211 11.55 -8.44 98.77
N VAL A 212 12.31 -9.40 99.33
CA VAL A 212 13.32 -10.17 98.56
C VAL A 212 12.67 -10.98 97.44
N CYS A 213 11.58 -11.70 97.72
CA CYS A 213 10.86 -12.49 96.71
C CYS A 213 10.26 -11.60 95.59
N LEU A 214 9.74 -10.42 95.92
CA LEU A 214 9.23 -9.47 94.94
C LEU A 214 10.35 -8.83 94.11
N GLN A 215 11.53 -8.62 94.70
CA GLN A 215 12.72 -8.17 93.96
C GLN A 215 13.17 -9.24 92.95
N GLU A 216 13.19 -10.51 93.33
CA GLU A 216 13.47 -11.64 92.42
C GLU A 216 12.41 -11.76 91.32
N LEU A 217 11.12 -11.68 91.68
CA LEU A 217 10.01 -11.74 90.71
C LEU A 217 10.07 -10.55 89.74
N SER A 218 10.38 -9.36 90.23
CA SER A 218 10.58 -8.17 89.39
C SER A 218 11.78 -8.34 88.46
N GLY A 219 12.86 -8.99 88.92
CA GLY A 219 14.00 -9.37 88.08
C GLY A 219 13.58 -10.31 86.95
N ASN A 220 12.88 -11.39 87.28
CA ASN A 220 12.39 -12.37 86.31
C ASN A 220 11.39 -11.76 85.31
N VAL A 221 10.52 -10.85 85.75
CA VAL A 221 9.58 -10.13 84.86
C VAL A 221 10.35 -9.21 83.90
N MET A 222 11.42 -8.55 84.35
CA MET A 222 12.29 -7.79 83.44
C MET A 222 13.02 -8.70 82.45
N GLU A 223 13.51 -9.86 82.86
CA GLU A 223 14.11 -10.85 81.96
C GLU A 223 13.12 -11.35 80.91
N ILE A 224 11.89 -11.69 81.31
CA ILE A 224 10.82 -12.11 80.39
C ILE A 224 10.48 -10.98 79.42
N LYS A 225 10.41 -9.72 79.90
CA LYS A 225 10.17 -8.56 79.03
C LYS A 225 11.29 -8.37 78.02
N ASN A 226 12.55 -8.52 78.44
CA ASN A 226 13.71 -8.45 77.56
C ASN A 226 13.69 -9.60 76.54
N MET A 227 13.34 -10.82 76.95
CA MET A 227 13.23 -11.98 76.08
C MET A 227 12.09 -11.83 75.07
N ALA A 228 10.92 -11.34 75.49
CA ALA A 228 9.81 -11.04 74.60
C ALA A 228 10.19 -9.97 73.57
N SER A 229 10.94 -8.94 73.99
CA SER A 229 11.49 -7.94 73.07
C SER A 229 12.45 -8.56 72.04
N MET A 230 13.31 -9.50 72.47
CA MET A 230 14.23 -10.22 71.58
C MET A 230 13.48 -11.13 70.60
N ILE A 231 12.43 -11.83 71.06
CA ILE A 231 11.58 -12.68 70.21
C ILE A 231 10.87 -11.83 69.15
N MET A 232 10.33 -10.66 69.52
CA MET A 232 9.68 -9.76 68.56
C MET A 232 10.67 -9.24 67.51
N ASP A 233 11.91 -8.94 67.88
CA ASP A 233 12.97 -8.57 66.94
C ASP A 233 13.31 -9.71 65.98
N LEU A 234 13.41 -10.95 66.48
CA LEU A 234 13.65 -12.15 65.65
C LEU A 234 12.49 -12.43 64.69
N VAL A 235 11.25 -12.32 65.16
CA VAL A 235 10.05 -12.48 64.33
C VAL A 235 10.03 -11.42 63.22
N SER A 236 10.31 -10.16 63.56
CA SER A 236 10.43 -9.07 62.59
C SER A 236 11.50 -9.34 61.53
N LYS A 237 12.69 -9.81 61.96
CA LYS A 237 13.78 -10.21 61.05
C LYS A 237 13.38 -11.37 60.14
N ASN A 238 12.64 -12.36 60.64
CA ASN A 238 12.20 -13.51 59.85
C ASN A 238 11.14 -13.12 58.81
N TYR A 239 10.19 -12.23 59.17
CA TYR A 239 9.25 -11.66 58.21
C TYR A 239 9.98 -10.91 57.08
N LYS A 240 11.02 -10.13 57.43
CA LYS A 240 11.84 -9.44 56.43
C LYS A 240 12.56 -10.42 55.50
N LEU A 241 13.24 -11.44 56.05
CA LEU A 241 13.91 -12.47 55.24
C LEU A 241 12.96 -13.23 54.32
N THR A 242 11.75 -13.54 54.79
CA THR A 242 10.72 -14.19 53.98
C THR A 242 10.27 -13.28 52.83
N SER A 243 10.11 -11.98 53.09
CA SER A 243 9.81 -10.98 52.06
C SER A 243 10.92 -10.90 51.01
N ASP A 244 12.19 -10.80 51.45
CA ASP A 244 13.35 -10.72 50.56
C ASP A 244 13.49 -11.99 49.69
N ASN A 245 13.20 -13.17 50.25
CA ASN A 245 13.20 -14.43 49.49
C ASN A 245 12.09 -14.49 48.43
N ASN A 246 10.89 -13.97 48.72
CA ASN A 246 9.81 -13.91 47.72
C ASN A 246 10.14 -12.95 46.58
N GLU A 247 10.81 -11.82 46.88
CA GLU A 247 11.31 -10.91 45.86
C GLU A 247 12.36 -11.59 44.97
N LEU A 248 13.29 -12.34 45.58
CA LEU A 248 14.31 -13.09 44.84
C LEU A 248 13.69 -14.14 43.92
N LEU A 249 12.68 -14.89 44.37
CA LEU A 249 11.98 -15.88 43.56
C LEU A 249 11.26 -15.22 42.36
N THR A 250 10.70 -14.03 42.58
CA THR A 250 10.07 -13.24 41.50
C THR A 250 11.11 -12.86 40.45
N ARG A 251 12.29 -12.37 40.86
CA ARG A 251 13.39 -12.05 39.93
C ARG A 251 13.90 -13.26 39.15
N VAL A 252 13.97 -14.44 39.79
CA VAL A 252 14.37 -15.68 39.10
C VAL A 252 13.35 -16.07 38.03
N ASN A 253 12.05 -15.95 38.32
CA ASN A 253 11.00 -16.24 37.33
C ASN A 253 11.02 -15.24 36.17
N GLU A 254 11.19 -13.94 36.45
CA GLU A 254 11.35 -12.92 35.41
C GLU A 254 12.57 -13.23 34.52
N MET A 255 13.70 -13.59 35.12
CA MET A 255 14.90 -13.97 34.39
C MET A 255 14.67 -15.21 33.51
N GLN A 256 13.94 -16.22 34.00
CA GLN A 256 13.59 -17.40 33.22
C GLN A 256 12.74 -17.03 32.00
N THR A 257 11.73 -16.15 32.16
CA THR A 257 10.90 -15.71 31.03
C THR A 257 11.69 -14.94 29.97
N VAL A 258 12.68 -14.15 30.39
CA VAL A 258 13.61 -13.46 29.46
C VAL A 258 14.46 -14.48 28.72
N LEU A 259 14.96 -15.51 29.41
CA LEU A 259 15.80 -16.55 28.82
C LEU A 259 15.03 -17.37 27.77
N ASP A 260 13.80 -17.76 28.09
CA ASP A 260 12.91 -18.48 27.18
C ASP A 260 12.57 -17.63 25.95
N SER A 261 12.25 -16.34 26.15
CA SER A 261 12.02 -15.39 25.05
C SER A 261 13.25 -15.24 24.15
N LYS A 262 14.46 -15.20 24.73
CA LYS A 262 15.71 -15.13 23.96
C LYS A 262 16.01 -16.43 23.23
N GLN A 263 15.67 -17.57 23.82
CA GLN A 263 15.84 -18.87 23.19
C GLN A 263 14.91 -19.02 21.96
N ASP A 264 13.67 -18.55 22.06
CA ASP A 264 12.74 -18.58 20.92
C ASP A 264 13.14 -17.59 19.81
N GLU A 265 13.69 -16.42 20.17
CA GLU A 265 14.30 -15.49 19.21
C GLU A 265 15.47 -16.15 18.46
N ILE A 266 16.36 -16.84 19.18
CA ILE A 266 17.50 -17.57 18.59
C ILE A 266 17.03 -18.70 17.67
N LYS A 267 16.02 -19.48 18.07
CA LYS A 267 15.43 -20.52 17.20
C LYS A 267 14.86 -19.91 15.91
N GLY A 268 14.15 -18.79 16.03
CA GLY A 268 13.61 -18.06 14.88
C GLY A 268 14.72 -17.62 13.91
N LEU A 269 15.83 -17.09 14.44
CA LEU A 269 17.00 -16.71 13.64
C LEU A 269 17.67 -17.92 12.98
N GLN A 270 17.77 -19.07 13.66
CA GLN A 270 18.33 -20.29 13.09
C GLN A 270 17.49 -20.83 11.94
N ILE A 271 16.16 -20.87 12.09
CA ILE A 271 15.25 -21.29 11.01
C ILE A 271 15.40 -20.35 9.80
N GLN A 272 15.40 -19.04 10.03
CA GLN A 272 15.60 -18.05 8.96
C GLN A 272 16.97 -18.22 8.27
N ALA A 273 18.01 -18.56 9.02
CA ALA A 273 19.34 -18.81 8.45
C ALA A 273 19.37 -20.08 7.57
N LEU A 274 18.72 -21.16 8.01
CA LEU A 274 18.60 -22.40 7.24
C LEU A 274 17.80 -22.19 5.94
N ASP A 275 16.68 -21.46 6.00
CA ASP A 275 15.88 -21.13 4.81
C ASP A 275 16.69 -20.31 3.80
N ARG A 276 17.46 -19.32 4.29
CA ARG A 276 18.38 -18.54 3.44
C ARG A 276 19.46 -19.42 2.83
N LEU A 277 20.00 -20.38 3.57
CA LEU A 277 21.03 -21.29 3.07
C LEU A 277 20.48 -22.24 1.99
N ALA A 278 19.27 -22.75 2.15
CA ALA A 278 18.60 -23.56 1.13
C ALA A 278 18.35 -22.77 -0.17
N LEU A 279 17.92 -21.51 -0.06
CA LEU A 279 17.76 -20.60 -1.21
C LEU A 279 19.11 -20.30 -1.90
N LEU A 280 20.18 -20.10 -1.11
CA LEU A 280 21.53 -19.89 -1.64
C LEU A 280 22.05 -21.14 -2.35
N GLN A 281 21.91 -22.33 -1.77
CA GLN A 281 22.31 -23.59 -2.41
C GLN A 281 21.58 -23.81 -3.74
N LYS A 282 20.26 -23.58 -3.77
CA LYS A 282 19.48 -23.64 -5.01
C LYS A 282 19.99 -22.64 -6.04
N SER A 283 20.27 -21.41 -5.64
CA SER A 283 20.79 -20.36 -6.52
C SER A 283 22.16 -20.69 -7.09
N VAL A 284 23.06 -21.25 -6.26
CA VAL A 284 24.40 -21.72 -6.70
C VAL A 284 24.27 -22.85 -7.71
N GLN A 285 23.41 -23.85 -7.45
CA GLN A 285 23.18 -24.94 -8.38
C GLN A 285 22.66 -24.43 -9.73
N THR A 286 21.66 -23.53 -9.71
CA THR A 286 21.11 -22.88 -10.90
C THR A 286 22.18 -22.12 -11.69
N LEU A 287 23.06 -21.38 -11.00
CA LEU A 287 24.16 -20.64 -11.64
C LEU A 287 25.21 -21.58 -12.28
N LEU A 288 25.54 -22.68 -11.61
CA LEU A 288 26.48 -23.67 -12.13
C LEU A 288 25.93 -24.35 -13.39
N THR A 289 24.69 -24.83 -13.34
CA THR A 289 23.99 -25.40 -14.50
C THR A 289 23.92 -24.40 -15.64
N GLN A 290 23.53 -23.15 -15.36
CA GLN A 290 23.49 -22.09 -16.37
C GLN A 290 24.85 -21.84 -17.00
N THR A 291 25.92 -21.75 -16.21
CA THR A 291 27.27 -21.45 -16.72
C THR A 291 27.78 -22.57 -17.63
N TYR A 292 27.56 -23.82 -17.23
CA TYR A 292 27.93 -24.99 -18.02
C TYR A 292 27.15 -25.03 -19.35
N GLU A 293 25.81 -24.94 -19.28
CA GLU A 293 24.96 -25.04 -20.48
C GLU A 293 25.12 -23.86 -21.44
N LEU A 294 25.40 -22.65 -20.94
CA LEU A 294 25.68 -21.51 -21.81
C LEU A 294 26.94 -21.71 -22.65
N HIS A 295 27.92 -22.44 -22.12
CA HIS A 295 29.16 -22.77 -22.83
C HIS A 295 28.98 -23.97 -23.76
N GLU A 296 28.24 -25.00 -23.32
CA GLU A 296 28.01 -26.20 -24.13
C GLU A 296 27.03 -26.00 -25.29
N TYR A 297 26.05 -25.11 -25.15
CA TYR A 297 24.98 -24.92 -26.14
C TYR A 297 25.00 -23.52 -26.79
N PRO A 298 26.04 -23.19 -27.60
CA PRO A 298 26.14 -21.90 -28.26
C PRO A 298 25.12 -21.71 -29.39
N ILE A 299 24.49 -22.79 -29.87
CA ILE A 299 23.47 -22.79 -30.92
C ILE A 299 22.21 -23.58 -30.49
N PRO A 300 21.04 -23.37 -31.14
CA PRO A 300 19.85 -24.16 -30.84
C PRO A 300 20.04 -25.66 -31.12
N ARG A 301 19.62 -26.51 -30.19
CA ARG A 301 19.74 -27.98 -30.32
C ARG A 301 18.61 -28.61 -31.11
N LEU A 302 17.40 -28.04 -31.06
CA LEU A 302 16.26 -28.56 -31.79
C LEU A 302 16.21 -28.00 -33.20
N PHE A 303 16.32 -28.87 -34.20
CA PHE A 303 16.21 -28.53 -35.61
C PHE A 303 15.64 -29.69 -36.42
N ILE A 304 15.10 -29.35 -37.59
CA ILE A 304 14.72 -30.29 -38.63
C ILE A 304 15.41 -29.93 -39.94
N VAL A 305 15.43 -30.87 -40.87
CA VAL A 305 15.90 -30.64 -42.23
C VAL A 305 14.76 -30.93 -43.19
N LEU A 306 14.56 -30.04 -44.15
CA LEU A 306 13.56 -30.18 -45.21
C LEU A 306 14.21 -29.95 -46.58
N PRO A 307 13.65 -30.51 -47.66
CA PRO A 307 14.07 -30.18 -49.01
C PRO A 307 13.83 -28.70 -49.29
N GLN A 308 14.74 -28.06 -50.03
CA GLN A 308 14.59 -26.66 -50.42
C GLN A 308 13.41 -26.46 -51.37
N ASP A 309 13.15 -27.45 -52.22
CA ASP A 309 12.05 -27.47 -53.17
C ASP A 309 11.51 -28.90 -53.26
N THR A 310 10.29 -29.11 -52.77
CA THR A 310 9.60 -30.40 -52.80
C THR A 310 9.12 -30.78 -54.20
N SER A 311 8.95 -29.80 -55.09
CA SER A 311 8.43 -30.02 -56.44
C SER A 311 9.48 -30.55 -57.41
N SER A 312 10.75 -30.21 -57.19
CA SER A 312 11.90 -30.71 -57.96
C SER A 312 12.60 -31.91 -57.31
N TRP A 313 11.99 -32.51 -56.28
CA TRP A 313 12.57 -33.65 -55.57
C TRP A 313 12.72 -34.87 -56.48
N ASN A 314 13.96 -35.33 -56.67
CA ASN A 314 14.26 -36.56 -57.40
C ASN A 314 14.78 -37.63 -56.44
N PRO A 315 14.01 -38.70 -56.16
CA PRO A 315 14.42 -39.76 -55.25
C PRO A 315 15.54 -40.64 -55.82
N LEU A 316 15.88 -40.52 -57.11
CA LEU A 316 16.97 -41.23 -57.78
C LEU A 316 18.28 -40.42 -57.83
N ASP A 317 18.21 -39.10 -57.67
CA ASP A 317 19.37 -38.21 -57.73
C ASP A 317 19.61 -37.55 -56.37
N LEU A 318 20.06 -38.38 -55.42
CA LEU A 318 20.30 -38.02 -54.02
C LEU A 318 21.28 -36.83 -53.88
N LEU A 319 22.23 -36.69 -54.81
CA LEU A 319 23.28 -35.67 -54.78
C LEU A 319 22.80 -34.29 -55.24
N SER A 320 21.78 -34.24 -56.10
CA SER A 320 21.25 -32.99 -56.64
C SER A 320 20.29 -32.26 -55.70
N ASN A 321 19.71 -32.99 -54.74
CA ASN A 321 18.71 -32.45 -53.82
C ASN A 321 19.35 -31.44 -52.87
N LYS A 322 18.75 -30.25 -52.79
CA LYS A 322 19.16 -29.20 -51.86
C LYS A 322 18.34 -29.28 -50.59
N PHE A 323 19.01 -29.12 -49.45
CA PHE A 323 18.39 -29.21 -48.14
C PHE A 323 18.57 -27.92 -47.35
N ARG A 324 17.58 -27.60 -46.53
CA ARG A 324 17.62 -26.51 -45.57
C ARG A 324 17.34 -27.01 -44.16
N LEU A 325 18.13 -26.50 -43.22
CA LEU A 325 17.94 -26.71 -41.79
C LEU A 325 17.04 -25.61 -41.21
N TYR A 326 16.04 -26.00 -40.44
CA TYR A 326 15.14 -25.11 -39.72
C TYR A 326 15.22 -25.37 -38.22
N PHE A 327 15.47 -24.32 -37.44
CA PHE A 327 15.49 -24.42 -35.99
C PHE A 327 14.07 -24.38 -35.40
N LEU A 328 13.89 -25.12 -34.31
CA LEU A 328 12.64 -25.18 -33.57
C LEU A 328 12.74 -24.39 -32.28
N CYS A 329 11.64 -23.75 -31.90
CA CYS A 329 11.49 -23.12 -30.61
C CYS A 329 11.29 -24.20 -29.52
N GLU A 330 12.15 -24.18 -28.50
CA GLU A 330 12.11 -25.09 -27.34
C GLU A 330 11.09 -24.66 -26.27
N CYS A 331 10.02 -23.96 -26.66
CA CYS A 331 8.96 -23.63 -25.72
C CYS A 331 8.11 -24.88 -25.41
N GLY A 332 7.64 -24.97 -24.17
CA GLY A 332 6.80 -26.06 -23.69
C GLY A 332 6.07 -25.62 -22.42
N GLU A 333 5.39 -26.55 -21.75
CA GLU A 333 4.67 -26.22 -20.50
C GLU A 333 5.60 -25.60 -19.44
N HIS A 334 6.89 -25.98 -19.42
CA HIS A 334 7.91 -25.41 -18.53
C HIS A 334 8.28 -23.95 -18.83
N THR A 335 7.95 -23.45 -20.03
CA THR A 335 8.09 -22.03 -20.38
C THR A 335 6.76 -21.28 -20.32
N LYS A 336 5.66 -21.95 -19.96
CA LYS A 336 4.33 -21.37 -19.98
C LYS A 336 4.09 -20.51 -18.76
N SER A 337 3.76 -19.25 -19.01
CA SER A 337 3.25 -18.34 -17.99
C SER A 337 1.82 -18.73 -17.61
N ILE A 338 1.42 -18.46 -16.36
CA ILE A 338 0.07 -18.78 -15.85
C ILE A 338 -1.02 -18.15 -16.73
N ASN A 339 -0.71 -17.01 -17.34
CA ASN A 339 -1.63 -16.22 -18.18
C ASN A 339 -1.22 -16.19 -19.66
N SER A 340 -0.40 -17.14 -20.11
CA SER A 340 0.04 -17.15 -21.50
C SER A 340 -1.15 -17.31 -22.42
N LYS A 341 -1.24 -16.41 -23.40
CA LYS A 341 -2.18 -16.56 -24.53
C LYS A 341 -1.51 -17.25 -25.71
N ILE A 342 -0.20 -17.40 -25.64
CA ILE A 342 0.60 -17.98 -26.70
C ILE A 342 0.67 -19.49 -26.46
N PRO A 343 0.39 -20.33 -27.46
CA PRO A 343 0.61 -21.76 -27.32
C PRO A 343 2.08 -22.06 -26.96
N HIS A 344 2.30 -22.85 -25.91
CA HIS A 344 3.62 -23.26 -25.45
C HIS A 344 3.91 -24.70 -25.85
N HIS A 345 4.18 -24.90 -27.14
CA HIS A 345 4.58 -26.19 -27.71
C HIS A 345 5.70 -25.99 -28.72
N ILE A 346 6.51 -27.02 -28.95
CA ILE A 346 7.61 -26.96 -29.92
C ILE A 346 7.05 -26.60 -31.30
N HIS A 347 7.60 -25.57 -31.92
CA HIS A 347 7.15 -25.05 -33.22
C HIS A 347 8.32 -24.46 -34.03
N LEU A 348 8.13 -24.27 -35.33
CA LEU A 348 9.15 -23.68 -36.19
C LEU A 348 9.36 -22.20 -35.86
N ALA A 349 10.63 -21.82 -35.66
CA ALA A 349 10.96 -20.41 -35.51
C ALA A 349 10.78 -19.66 -36.84
N LYS A 350 10.47 -18.36 -36.78
CA LYS A 350 10.18 -17.55 -37.96
C LYS A 350 11.46 -17.17 -38.70
N HIS A 351 12.02 -18.09 -39.49
CA HIS A 351 13.21 -17.84 -40.33
C HIS A 351 13.18 -18.65 -41.65
N GLU A 352 14.00 -18.27 -42.62
CA GLU A 352 13.99 -18.83 -43.99
C GLU A 352 14.68 -20.20 -44.14
N GLY A 353 15.22 -20.74 -43.06
CA GLY A 353 16.09 -21.91 -43.07
C GLY A 353 17.54 -21.62 -43.49
N TYR A 354 18.44 -22.57 -43.19
CA TYR A 354 19.86 -22.50 -43.47
C TYR A 354 20.24 -23.52 -44.54
N ASP A 355 20.84 -23.08 -45.65
CA ASP A 355 21.30 -23.98 -46.71
C ASP A 355 22.42 -24.89 -46.17
N ILE A 356 22.30 -26.21 -46.36
CA ILE A 356 23.29 -27.19 -45.93
C ILE A 356 24.35 -27.33 -47.03
N ALA A 357 25.62 -27.05 -46.72
CA ALA A 357 26.69 -27.03 -47.72
C ALA A 357 27.13 -28.42 -48.19
N ARG A 358 27.08 -29.41 -47.30
CA ARG A 358 27.54 -30.79 -47.54
C ARG A 358 26.49 -31.80 -47.04
N PRO A 359 25.40 -32.01 -47.79
CA PRO A 359 24.27 -32.83 -47.32
C PRO A 359 24.66 -34.27 -46.95
N ASN A 360 25.51 -34.94 -47.72
CA ASN A 360 25.91 -36.33 -47.43
C ASN A 360 26.64 -36.44 -46.09
N GLU A 361 27.70 -35.65 -45.89
CA GLU A 361 28.44 -35.62 -44.62
C GLU A 361 27.55 -35.21 -43.45
N PHE A 362 26.62 -34.28 -43.70
CA PHE A 362 25.64 -33.87 -42.70
C PHE A 362 24.73 -35.03 -42.29
N PHE A 363 24.12 -35.74 -43.25
CA PHE A 363 23.19 -36.84 -42.94
C PHE A 363 23.90 -38.09 -42.42
N GLN A 364 25.16 -38.33 -42.82
CA GLN A 364 25.97 -39.38 -42.20
C GLN A 364 26.15 -39.13 -40.69
N ARG A 365 26.30 -37.87 -40.29
CA ARG A 365 26.52 -37.50 -38.89
C ARG A 365 25.24 -37.28 -38.10
N TYR A 366 24.31 -36.50 -38.64
CA TYR A 366 23.09 -36.04 -37.95
C TYR A 366 21.82 -36.73 -38.46
N GLY A 367 21.91 -37.62 -39.45
CA GLY A 367 20.77 -38.33 -40.01
C GLY A 367 19.95 -39.09 -38.97
N PRO A 368 20.57 -39.93 -38.10
CA PRO A 368 19.83 -40.62 -37.05
C PRO A 368 19.06 -39.68 -36.11
N TYR A 369 19.68 -38.56 -35.73
CA TYR A 369 19.04 -37.52 -34.92
C TYR A 369 17.86 -36.87 -35.66
N VAL A 370 18.09 -36.39 -36.90
CA VAL A 370 17.06 -35.74 -37.71
C VAL A 370 15.90 -36.68 -37.95
N HIS A 371 16.17 -37.95 -38.29
CA HIS A 371 15.15 -38.97 -38.49
C HIS A 371 14.28 -39.16 -37.23
N THR A 372 14.91 -39.28 -36.06
CA THR A 372 14.21 -39.40 -34.77
C THR A 372 13.30 -38.20 -34.52
N ILE A 373 13.80 -36.97 -34.70
CA ILE A 373 13.00 -35.76 -34.53
C ILE A 373 11.84 -35.71 -35.52
N LEU A 374 12.07 -36.05 -36.79
CA LEU A 374 11.03 -36.08 -37.83
C LEU A 374 9.93 -37.09 -37.50
N GLN A 375 10.28 -38.28 -37.00
CA GLN A 375 9.31 -39.27 -36.55
C GLN A 375 8.49 -38.77 -35.35
N MET A 376 9.16 -38.18 -34.34
CA MET A 376 8.48 -37.60 -33.18
C MET A 376 7.48 -36.50 -33.58
N LEU A 377 7.87 -35.65 -34.54
CA LEU A 377 7.00 -34.59 -35.05
C LEU A 377 5.85 -35.11 -35.92
N LYS A 378 6.11 -36.13 -36.75
CA LYS A 378 5.11 -36.72 -37.64
C LYS A 378 3.99 -37.40 -36.87
N TYR A 379 4.35 -38.26 -35.91
CA TYR A 379 3.36 -39.06 -35.19
C TYR A 379 2.86 -38.40 -33.90
N GLY A 380 3.52 -37.32 -33.46
CA GLY A 380 3.36 -36.79 -32.13
C GLY A 380 3.98 -37.74 -31.10
N PHE A 381 4.58 -37.20 -30.05
CA PHE A 381 5.27 -38.04 -29.07
C PHE A 381 5.21 -37.41 -27.69
N THR A 382 5.06 -38.21 -26.65
CA THR A 382 5.07 -37.73 -25.26
C THR A 382 6.13 -38.48 -24.47
N VAL A 383 7.16 -37.77 -24.01
CA VAL A 383 8.23 -38.34 -23.16
C VAL A 383 8.40 -37.47 -21.95
N ALA A 384 8.44 -38.09 -20.76
CA ALA A 384 8.70 -37.41 -19.50
C ALA A 384 7.83 -36.14 -19.29
N GLY A 385 6.57 -36.17 -19.74
CA GLY A 385 5.64 -35.03 -19.63
C GLY A 385 5.81 -33.93 -20.68
N VAL A 386 6.77 -34.05 -21.60
CA VAL A 386 6.91 -33.15 -22.77
C VAL A 386 6.10 -33.74 -23.92
N ALA A 387 4.95 -33.14 -24.20
CA ALA A 387 4.15 -33.45 -25.39
C ALA A 387 4.70 -32.69 -26.60
N ILE A 388 5.22 -33.44 -27.57
CA ILE A 388 5.53 -32.95 -28.91
C ILE A 388 4.26 -33.16 -29.74
N PRO A 389 3.55 -32.09 -30.10
CA PRO A 389 2.32 -32.24 -30.86
C PRO A 389 2.63 -32.73 -32.27
N ALA A 390 1.67 -33.44 -32.86
CA ALA A 390 1.77 -33.87 -34.24
C ALA A 390 1.88 -32.66 -35.18
N LEU A 391 2.43 -32.94 -36.35
CA LEU A 391 2.79 -32.04 -37.45
C LEU A 391 1.76 -30.94 -37.76
N SER A 392 0.47 -31.25 -37.63
CA SER A 392 -0.65 -30.31 -37.81
C SER A 392 -0.61 -29.07 -36.89
N HIS A 393 0.17 -29.11 -35.81
CA HIS A 393 0.28 -28.02 -34.83
C HIS A 393 1.61 -27.27 -34.86
N LEU A 394 2.60 -27.72 -35.67
CA LEU A 394 3.91 -27.07 -35.75
C LEU A 394 3.87 -25.68 -36.38
N VAL A 395 2.85 -25.41 -37.21
CA VAL A 395 2.66 -24.12 -37.86
C VAL A 395 1.52 -23.37 -37.18
N ARG A 396 1.82 -22.14 -36.74
CA ARG A 396 0.87 -21.29 -36.04
C ARG A 396 -0.02 -20.53 -37.04
N PRO A 397 -1.36 -20.73 -37.05
CA PRO A 397 -2.25 -20.11 -38.04
C PRO A 397 -2.19 -18.58 -38.02
N ASP A 398 -2.06 -18.00 -36.83
CA ASP A 398 -2.04 -16.57 -36.55
C ASP A 398 -0.72 -15.88 -36.99
N ALA A 399 0.32 -16.64 -37.31
CA ALA A 399 1.61 -16.11 -37.79
C ALA A 399 1.61 -15.75 -39.28
N VAL A 400 0.60 -16.20 -40.04
CA VAL A 400 0.55 -16.09 -41.52
C VAL A 400 0.25 -14.65 -41.99
N GLY A 401 -0.14 -13.74 -41.09
CA GLY A 401 -0.55 -12.38 -41.45
C GLY A 401 0.56 -11.41 -41.85
N GLN A 402 1.84 -11.68 -41.54
CA GLN A 402 2.95 -10.74 -41.81
C GLN A 402 4.26 -11.37 -42.32
N VAL A 403 4.43 -12.69 -42.24
CA VAL A 403 5.64 -13.38 -42.75
C VAL A 403 5.26 -14.22 -43.97
N THR A 404 5.69 -13.70 -45.11
CA THR A 404 5.94 -14.23 -46.47
C THR A 404 5.29 -15.56 -46.90
N GLU A 405 4.87 -15.57 -48.16
CA GLU A 405 4.54 -16.72 -49.03
C GLU A 405 5.37 -18.00 -48.76
N GLY A 406 6.65 -17.86 -48.37
CA GLY A 406 7.52 -18.98 -48.03
C GLY A 406 7.05 -19.83 -46.84
N LEU A 407 6.36 -19.26 -45.86
CA LEU A 407 5.86 -20.01 -44.69
C LEU A 407 4.58 -20.79 -45.01
N LYS A 408 3.72 -20.24 -45.88
CA LYS A 408 2.60 -20.99 -46.47
C LYS A 408 3.11 -22.16 -47.30
N LEU A 409 4.11 -21.91 -48.14
CA LEU A 409 4.73 -22.94 -48.97
C LEU A 409 5.37 -24.04 -48.13
N LEU A 410 5.98 -23.70 -46.99
CA LEU A 410 6.46 -24.67 -46.02
C LEU A 410 5.34 -25.49 -45.38
N THR A 411 4.19 -24.88 -45.08
CA THR A 411 3.07 -25.57 -44.43
C THR A 411 2.48 -26.66 -45.32
N ASP A 412 2.23 -26.32 -46.58
CA ASP A 412 1.65 -27.25 -47.56
C ASP A 412 2.64 -28.36 -47.96
N ASN A 413 3.94 -28.09 -47.82
CA ASN A 413 5.01 -29.01 -48.18
C ASN A 413 5.69 -29.68 -46.97
N LEU A 414 5.21 -29.44 -45.74
CA LEU A 414 5.89 -29.92 -44.55
C LEU A 414 5.85 -31.44 -44.49
N GLU A 415 4.67 -32.03 -44.53
CA GLU A 415 4.51 -33.48 -44.48
C GLU A 415 5.17 -34.21 -45.67
N PRO A 416 4.96 -33.78 -46.94
CA PRO A 416 5.69 -34.35 -48.08
C PRO A 416 7.21 -34.23 -47.93
N GLY A 417 7.71 -33.06 -47.53
CA GLY A 417 9.14 -32.81 -47.36
C GLY A 417 9.76 -33.65 -46.23
N MET A 418 9.03 -33.84 -45.13
CA MET A 418 9.47 -34.71 -44.03
C MET A 418 9.55 -36.18 -44.48
N ASN A 419 8.54 -36.68 -45.20
CA ASN A 419 8.57 -38.02 -45.78
C ASN A 419 9.74 -38.21 -46.73
N GLN A 420 10.00 -37.22 -47.60
CA GLN A 420 11.13 -37.23 -48.52
C GLN A 420 12.49 -37.31 -47.80
N VAL A 421 12.67 -36.57 -46.69
CA VAL A 421 13.90 -36.60 -45.90
C VAL A 421 14.03 -37.91 -45.11
N MET A 422 12.95 -38.46 -44.57
CA MET A 422 12.98 -39.77 -43.91
C MET A 422 13.38 -40.87 -44.90
N ASP A 423 12.74 -40.93 -46.07
CA ASP A 423 13.08 -41.88 -47.14
C ASP A 423 14.55 -41.72 -47.59
N TYR A 424 15.04 -40.48 -47.64
CA TYR A 424 16.44 -40.19 -47.96
C TYR A 424 17.39 -40.78 -46.92
N ILE A 425 17.14 -40.56 -45.63
CA ILE A 425 17.98 -41.05 -44.54
C ILE A 425 17.95 -42.58 -44.48
N GLU A 426 16.79 -43.21 -44.67
CA GLU A 426 16.63 -44.66 -44.69
C GLU A 426 17.44 -45.29 -45.83
N LYS A 427 17.37 -44.72 -47.05
CA LYS A 427 18.16 -45.19 -48.20
C LYS A 427 19.65 -45.01 -47.98
N ALA A 428 20.08 -43.84 -47.50
CA ALA A 428 21.49 -43.58 -47.22
C ALA A 428 22.04 -44.55 -46.16
N SER A 429 21.24 -44.90 -45.15
CA SER A 429 21.64 -45.86 -44.11
C SER A 429 21.73 -47.30 -44.63
N ALA A 430 20.86 -47.68 -45.57
CA ALA A 430 20.87 -49.01 -46.18
C ALA A 430 22.12 -49.25 -47.04
N GLU A 431 22.64 -48.21 -47.69
CA GLU A 431 23.88 -48.28 -48.49
C GLU A 431 25.13 -48.50 -47.61
N ASP A 432 25.14 -47.96 -46.39
CA ASP A 432 26.22 -48.14 -45.41
C ASP A 432 26.16 -49.47 -44.64
N GLY A 433 25.16 -50.33 -44.93
CA GLY A 433 25.00 -51.64 -44.29
C GLY A 433 24.55 -51.59 -42.83
N GLN A 434 24.07 -50.43 -42.36
CA GLN A 434 23.55 -50.24 -41.01
C GLN A 434 22.09 -50.70 -40.96
N THR A 435 21.79 -51.68 -40.10
CA THR A 435 20.42 -52.15 -39.89
C THR A 435 19.64 -51.11 -39.08
N VAL A 436 18.45 -50.74 -39.55
CA VAL A 436 17.55 -49.81 -38.84
C VAL A 436 17.01 -50.53 -37.61
N VAL A 437 17.57 -50.20 -36.45
CA VAL A 437 17.12 -50.70 -35.15
C VAL A 437 15.83 -49.96 -34.75
N GLY A 438 14.90 -50.64 -34.07
CA GLY A 438 13.62 -50.05 -33.67
C GLY A 438 13.78 -48.78 -32.81
N ILE A 439 12.84 -47.84 -32.96
CA ILE A 439 12.85 -46.50 -32.35
C ILE A 439 13.20 -46.51 -30.85
N SER A 440 12.71 -47.51 -30.10
CA SER A 440 12.95 -47.62 -28.66
C SER A 440 14.43 -47.86 -28.31
N GLU A 441 15.13 -48.73 -29.06
CA GLU A 441 16.55 -49.02 -28.83
C GLU A 441 17.44 -47.90 -29.42
N GLN A 442 16.93 -47.15 -30.39
CA GLN A 442 17.62 -46.03 -31.01
C GLN A 442 17.66 -44.79 -30.09
N MET A 443 16.60 -44.55 -29.29
CA MET A 443 16.59 -43.43 -28.35
C MET A 443 17.55 -43.61 -27.17
N ASP A 444 17.76 -44.84 -26.71
CA ASP A 444 18.71 -45.12 -25.62
C ASP A 444 20.18 -45.05 -26.08
N ASN A 445 20.44 -45.28 -27.36
CA ASN A 445 21.79 -45.24 -27.95
C ASN A 445 22.14 -43.89 -28.62
N ASN A 446 21.16 -43.09 -29.02
CA ASN A 446 21.38 -41.74 -29.49
C ASN A 446 21.58 -40.83 -28.28
N GLU A 447 22.81 -40.78 -27.76
CA GLU A 447 23.23 -39.73 -26.83
C GLU A 447 22.76 -38.38 -27.38
N ALA A 448 22.02 -37.64 -26.56
CA ALA A 448 21.53 -36.33 -26.94
C ALA A 448 22.71 -35.48 -27.44
N LEU A 449 22.55 -34.82 -28.60
CA LEU A 449 23.62 -34.06 -29.25
C LEU A 449 24.49 -33.30 -28.23
N GLU A 450 25.75 -33.70 -28.12
CA GLU A 450 26.67 -33.08 -27.17
C GLU A 450 27.03 -31.67 -27.65
N GLY A 451 27.56 -30.84 -26.74
CA GLY A 451 27.97 -29.48 -27.10
C GLY A 451 29.04 -29.45 -28.21
N ALA A 452 29.88 -30.48 -28.32
CA ALA A 452 30.86 -30.61 -29.40
C ALA A 452 30.19 -30.80 -30.77
N ASP A 453 29.14 -31.61 -30.84
CA ASP A 453 28.37 -31.83 -32.07
C ASP A 453 27.67 -30.55 -32.52
N LEU A 454 27.07 -29.82 -31.58
CA LEU A 454 26.41 -28.55 -31.87
C LEU A 454 27.41 -27.49 -32.35
N ARG A 455 28.62 -27.41 -31.79
CA ARG A 455 29.69 -26.55 -32.32
C ARG A 455 30.06 -26.94 -33.76
N GLN A 456 30.05 -28.22 -34.09
CA GLN A 456 30.36 -28.68 -35.44
C GLN A 456 29.20 -28.48 -36.43
N LEU A 457 27.95 -28.50 -35.97
CA LEU A 457 26.77 -28.25 -36.79
C LEU A 457 26.86 -26.92 -37.53
N GLU A 458 27.39 -25.87 -36.88
CA GLU A 458 27.59 -24.54 -37.48
C GLU A 458 28.45 -24.60 -38.75
N SER A 459 29.44 -25.50 -38.81
CA SER A 459 30.32 -25.68 -39.99
C SER A 459 29.62 -26.25 -41.23
N PHE A 460 28.39 -26.78 -41.08
CA PHE A 460 27.59 -27.28 -42.19
C PHE A 460 26.62 -26.23 -42.75
N LEU A 461 26.39 -25.13 -42.03
CA LEU A 461 25.42 -24.11 -42.38
C LEU A 461 26.10 -23.00 -43.20
N LYS A 462 25.52 -22.64 -44.35
CA LYS A 462 25.95 -21.43 -45.07
C LYS A 462 25.43 -20.21 -44.31
N THR A 463 26.32 -19.54 -43.56
CA THR A 463 25.96 -18.35 -42.77
C THR A 463 25.52 -17.20 -43.68
N LYS A 464 24.22 -16.93 -43.70
CA LYS A 464 23.63 -15.73 -44.32
C LYS A 464 23.35 -14.60 -43.33
N ASP A 465 23.50 -14.86 -42.03
CA ASP A 465 23.00 -13.96 -41.00
C ASP A 465 24.12 -13.19 -40.31
N GLU A 466 24.34 -11.94 -40.76
CA GLU A 466 25.31 -11.01 -40.15
C GLU A 466 25.01 -10.75 -38.67
N SER A 467 23.74 -10.89 -38.25
CA SER A 467 23.28 -10.60 -36.89
C SER A 467 23.60 -11.70 -35.87
N ARG A 468 24.07 -12.89 -36.33
CA ARG A 468 24.23 -14.11 -35.52
C ARG A 468 22.97 -14.53 -34.73
N ALA A 469 21.78 -14.05 -35.10
CA ALA A 469 20.53 -14.45 -34.49
C ALA A 469 20.05 -15.79 -35.10
N LEU A 470 20.60 -16.90 -34.60
CA LEU A 470 20.33 -18.25 -35.10
C LEU A 470 18.82 -18.56 -35.14
N GLY A 471 18.22 -18.48 -36.33
CA GLY A 471 16.82 -18.79 -36.61
C GLY A 471 15.81 -17.83 -35.97
N ASN A 472 16.20 -16.59 -35.62
CA ASN A 472 15.37 -15.71 -34.79
C ASN A 472 14.98 -16.33 -33.43
N LEU A 473 15.81 -17.24 -32.91
CA LEU A 473 15.70 -17.78 -31.57
C LEU A 473 16.57 -17.00 -30.60
N TYR A 474 16.11 -16.92 -29.37
CA TYR A 474 16.74 -16.21 -28.27
C TYR A 474 16.99 -17.17 -27.14
N ARG A 475 18.18 -17.10 -26.56
CA ARG A 475 18.51 -17.85 -25.35
C ARG A 475 17.72 -17.31 -24.16
N THR A 476 17.10 -18.21 -23.43
CA THR A 476 16.49 -17.95 -22.13
C THR A 476 16.95 -19.00 -21.13
N VAL A 477 16.94 -18.65 -19.86
CA VAL A 477 17.34 -19.54 -18.75
C VAL A 477 16.10 -19.85 -17.94
N THR A 478 15.81 -21.13 -17.73
CA THR A 478 14.69 -21.59 -16.89
C THR A 478 14.97 -21.33 -15.40
N SER A 479 13.98 -21.46 -14.53
CA SER A 479 14.17 -21.33 -13.07
C SER A 479 15.11 -22.39 -12.47
N GLU A 480 15.39 -23.46 -13.21
CA GLU A 480 16.29 -24.54 -12.82
C GLU A 480 17.72 -24.29 -13.30
N GLY A 481 17.95 -23.30 -14.16
CA GLY A 481 19.27 -22.96 -14.72
C GLY A 481 19.49 -23.48 -16.13
N HIS A 482 18.58 -24.30 -16.65
CA HIS A 482 18.70 -24.83 -18.01
C HIS A 482 18.56 -23.73 -19.07
N VAL A 483 19.43 -23.76 -20.08
CA VAL A 483 19.41 -22.90 -21.25
C VAL A 483 18.45 -23.49 -22.29
N LYS A 484 17.55 -22.64 -22.79
CA LYS A 484 16.55 -22.96 -23.81
C LYS A 484 16.61 -21.91 -24.93
N TRP A 485 16.35 -22.35 -26.15
CA TRP A 485 16.23 -21.46 -27.30
C TRP A 485 14.76 -21.27 -27.65
N VAL A 486 14.24 -20.05 -27.46
CA VAL A 486 12.83 -19.74 -27.67
C VAL A 486 12.67 -18.65 -28.73
N CYS A 487 11.56 -18.66 -29.47
CA CYS A 487 11.30 -17.64 -30.48
C CYS A 487 11.09 -16.27 -29.83
N ILE A 488 11.18 -15.19 -30.63
CA ILE A 488 11.02 -13.82 -30.13
C ILE A 488 9.71 -13.60 -29.37
N ASP A 489 8.64 -14.28 -29.77
CA ASP A 489 7.31 -14.12 -29.17
C ASP A 489 7.31 -14.67 -27.73
N HIS A 490 7.80 -15.91 -27.55
CA HIS A 490 7.97 -16.52 -26.22
C HIS A 490 9.07 -15.86 -25.38
N PHE A 491 10.14 -15.40 -26.01
CA PHE A 491 11.19 -14.65 -25.30
C PHE A 491 10.61 -13.37 -24.69
N ARG A 492 9.84 -12.60 -25.47
CA ARG A 492 9.20 -11.38 -24.98
C ARG A 492 8.19 -11.67 -23.88
N GLU A 493 7.38 -12.69 -24.04
CA GLU A 493 6.42 -13.10 -23.01
C GLU A 493 7.13 -13.47 -21.69
N ASN A 494 8.13 -14.35 -21.75
CA ASN A 494 8.86 -14.81 -20.57
C ASN A 494 9.73 -13.72 -19.94
N TYR A 495 10.39 -12.89 -20.75
CA TYR A 495 11.20 -11.79 -20.25
C TYR A 495 10.34 -10.74 -19.55
N GLN A 496 9.21 -10.37 -20.17
CA GLN A 496 8.27 -9.43 -19.57
C GLN A 496 7.66 -9.99 -18.29
N GLU A 497 7.28 -11.27 -18.26
CA GLU A 497 6.70 -11.88 -17.06
C GLU A 497 7.73 -12.00 -15.93
N LYS A 498 8.95 -12.50 -16.20
CA LYS A 498 9.97 -12.62 -15.15
C LYS A 498 10.38 -11.26 -14.58
N ALA A 499 10.58 -10.27 -15.45
CA ALA A 499 10.90 -8.91 -15.03
C ALA A 499 9.72 -8.29 -14.24
N ALA A 500 8.48 -8.44 -14.72
CA ALA A 500 7.29 -7.96 -14.02
C ALA A 500 7.09 -8.65 -12.67
N LYS A 501 7.27 -9.98 -12.60
CA LYS A 501 7.16 -10.76 -11.37
C LYS A 501 8.21 -10.37 -10.34
N SER A 502 9.49 -10.31 -10.74
CA SER A 502 10.57 -9.88 -9.85
C SER A 502 10.36 -8.44 -9.35
N PHE A 503 9.89 -7.56 -10.23
CA PHE A 503 9.55 -6.19 -9.87
C PHE A 503 8.34 -6.14 -8.91
N ARG A 504 7.29 -6.94 -9.15
CA ARG A 504 6.12 -7.08 -8.27
C ARG A 504 6.52 -7.55 -6.87
N GLU A 505 7.36 -8.58 -6.79
CA GLU A 505 7.89 -9.09 -5.52
C GLU A 505 8.65 -8.00 -4.77
N THR A 506 9.46 -7.20 -5.47
CA THR A 506 10.17 -6.05 -4.89
C THR A 506 9.20 -5.00 -4.36
N VAL A 507 8.21 -4.59 -5.17
CA VAL A 507 7.21 -3.59 -4.76
C VAL A 507 6.41 -4.06 -3.54
N ASN A 508 6.01 -5.33 -3.52
CA ASN A 508 5.30 -5.93 -2.38
C ASN A 508 6.16 -5.98 -1.11
N ALA A 509 7.45 -6.32 -1.24
CA ALA A 509 8.39 -6.30 -0.11
C ALA A 509 8.57 -4.88 0.46
N LEU A 510 8.41 -3.86 -0.38
CA LEU A 510 8.41 -2.44 -0.01
C LEU A 510 7.02 -1.92 0.42
N GLN A 511 6.05 -2.82 0.66
CA GLN A 511 4.67 -2.48 1.05
C GLN A 511 3.95 -1.58 0.03
N GLY A 512 4.38 -1.60 -1.23
CA GLY A 512 3.72 -0.90 -2.33
C GLY A 512 2.69 -1.75 -3.05
N GLN A 513 2.07 -1.16 -4.06
CA GLN A 513 1.13 -1.81 -4.97
C GLN A 513 1.61 -1.66 -6.41
N PHE A 514 1.51 -2.73 -7.19
CA PHE A 514 1.80 -2.73 -8.62
C PHE A 514 0.61 -3.27 -9.42
N ASP A 515 -0.04 -2.41 -10.20
CA ASP A 515 -1.06 -2.80 -11.15
C ASP A 515 -0.44 -2.99 -12.53
N GLU A 516 -0.20 -4.26 -12.88
CA GLU A 516 0.40 -4.67 -14.15
C GLU A 516 -0.43 -4.34 -15.39
N ASN A 517 -1.76 -4.20 -15.25
CA ASN A 517 -2.61 -3.96 -16.40
C ASN A 517 -2.40 -2.55 -16.95
N ILE A 518 -2.25 -1.59 -16.04
CA ILE A 518 -2.01 -0.18 -16.35
C ILE A 518 -0.53 0.21 -16.25
N GLY A 519 0.31 -0.63 -15.64
CA GLY A 519 1.71 -0.32 -15.41
C GLY A 519 1.91 0.73 -14.33
N ARG A 520 1.02 0.77 -13.32
CA ARG A 520 1.04 1.77 -12.24
C ARG A 520 1.65 1.20 -10.98
N VAL A 521 2.59 1.93 -10.41
CA VAL A 521 3.25 1.60 -9.14
C VAL A 521 2.93 2.68 -8.13
N GLU A 522 2.53 2.28 -6.93
CA GLU A 522 2.33 3.17 -5.79
C GLU A 522 3.11 2.63 -4.60
N VAL A 523 4.11 3.38 -4.13
CA VAL A 523 5.00 2.92 -3.05
C VAL A 523 5.45 4.06 -2.15
N THR A 524 5.43 3.80 -0.85
CA THR A 524 5.97 4.69 0.18
C THR A 524 7.26 4.08 0.72
N LEU A 525 8.36 4.77 0.47
CA LEU A 525 9.69 4.37 0.87
C LEU A 525 10.07 5.14 2.13
N LYS A 526 10.50 4.43 3.18
CA LYS A 526 10.85 5.00 4.50
C LYS A 526 12.35 5.14 4.72
N SER A 527 13.17 4.67 3.78
CA SER A 527 14.63 4.69 3.90
C SER A 527 15.33 4.69 2.55
N ARG A 528 16.59 5.15 2.55
CA ARG A 528 17.47 5.10 1.38
C ARG A 528 17.70 3.67 0.86
N VAL A 529 17.76 2.68 1.74
CA VAL A 529 17.99 1.27 1.35
C VAL A 529 16.79 0.74 0.54
N GLN A 530 15.58 1.02 1.01
CA GLN A 530 14.35 0.69 0.28
C GLN A 530 14.29 1.39 -1.08
N ALA A 531 14.71 2.65 -1.15
CA ALA A 531 14.79 3.39 -2.40
C ALA A 531 15.76 2.77 -3.39
N GLU A 532 16.96 2.39 -2.93
CA GLU A 532 17.96 1.74 -3.79
C GLU A 532 17.45 0.41 -4.34
N GLN A 533 16.79 -0.40 -3.51
CA GLN A 533 16.14 -1.65 -3.96
C GLN A 533 15.10 -1.39 -5.05
N LEU A 534 14.23 -0.39 -4.86
CA LEU A 534 13.24 -0.01 -5.87
C LEU A 534 13.92 0.48 -7.16
N TYR A 535 14.92 1.35 -7.07
CA TYR A 535 15.60 1.95 -8.23
C TYR A 535 16.29 0.90 -9.09
N GLN A 536 16.92 -0.09 -8.46
CA GLN A 536 17.55 -1.21 -9.16
C GLN A 536 16.51 -2.09 -9.87
N ALA A 537 15.40 -2.40 -9.20
CA ALA A 537 14.31 -3.18 -9.78
C ALA A 537 13.61 -2.43 -10.93
N LEU A 538 13.40 -1.12 -10.78
CA LEU A 538 12.75 -0.26 -11.76
C LEU A 538 13.51 -0.24 -13.09
N GLY A 539 14.85 -0.23 -13.06
CA GLY A 539 15.68 -0.29 -14.26
C GLY A 539 15.52 -1.57 -15.09
N SER A 540 14.97 -2.64 -14.50
CA SER A 540 14.66 -3.90 -15.20
C SER A 540 13.19 -3.98 -15.63
N ALA A 541 12.32 -3.13 -15.07
CA ALA A 541 10.87 -3.19 -15.24
C ALA A 541 10.39 -2.27 -16.38
N ARG A 542 10.35 -2.80 -17.61
CA ARG A 542 9.85 -2.07 -18.79
C ARG A 542 8.32 -1.90 -18.83
N SER A 543 7.60 -2.51 -17.90
CA SER A 543 6.13 -2.46 -17.84
C SER A 543 5.61 -1.29 -17.00
N VAL A 544 6.48 -0.54 -16.31
CA VAL A 544 6.06 0.61 -15.49
C VAL A 544 5.90 1.83 -16.38
N TYR A 545 4.68 2.38 -16.38
CA TYR A 545 4.31 3.60 -17.09
C TYR A 545 3.96 4.73 -16.12
N GLU A 546 3.29 4.42 -15.01
CA GLU A 546 2.94 5.38 -13.97
C GLU A 546 3.65 5.03 -12.66
N LEU A 547 4.32 6.01 -12.05
CA LEU A 547 5.02 5.85 -10.78
C LEU A 547 4.56 6.93 -9.81
N LYS A 548 3.87 6.51 -8.75
CA LYS A 548 3.54 7.32 -7.59
C LYS A 548 4.46 6.94 -6.43
N LEU A 549 5.32 7.86 -6.05
CA LEU A 549 6.44 7.62 -5.16
C LEU A 549 6.41 8.59 -3.98
N VAL A 550 6.29 8.06 -2.77
CA VAL A 550 6.40 8.84 -1.53
C VAL A 550 7.76 8.58 -0.89
N LEU A 551 8.58 9.61 -0.76
CA LEU A 551 9.89 9.55 -0.10
C LEU A 551 9.76 10.07 1.34
N ASP A 552 9.51 9.15 2.27
CA ASP A 552 9.27 9.40 3.70
C ASP A 552 10.59 9.38 4.52
N TRP A 553 11.57 10.18 4.08
CA TRP A 553 12.81 10.45 4.81
C TRP A 553 13.47 11.75 4.34
N ASP A 554 14.52 12.18 5.04
CA ASP A 554 15.35 13.32 4.67
C ASP A 554 16.17 13.06 3.40
N THR A 555 15.56 13.30 2.25
CA THR A 555 16.13 13.07 0.92
C THR A 555 17.29 14.01 0.61
N THR A 556 18.44 13.48 0.17
CA THR A 556 19.58 14.29 -0.29
C THR A 556 19.49 14.58 -1.80
N GLN A 557 20.25 15.56 -2.29
CA GLN A 557 20.49 15.75 -3.74
C GLN A 557 20.97 14.45 -4.42
N GLY A 558 21.82 13.67 -3.72
CA GLY A 558 22.30 12.39 -4.21
C GLY A 558 21.18 11.34 -4.37
N ASP A 559 20.16 11.37 -3.53
CA ASP A 559 18.98 10.51 -3.65
C ASP A 559 18.16 10.85 -4.91
N PHE A 560 17.95 12.14 -5.20
CA PHE A 560 17.27 12.57 -6.43
C PHE A 560 18.06 12.23 -7.70
N LYS A 561 19.40 12.33 -7.65
CA LYS A 561 20.25 11.93 -8.77
C LYS A 561 20.18 10.42 -9.05
N ARG A 562 20.09 9.59 -8.00
CA ARG A 562 19.85 8.14 -8.16
C ARG A 562 18.48 7.86 -8.78
N LEU A 563 17.43 8.52 -8.31
CA LEU A 563 16.09 8.40 -8.90
C LEU A 563 16.10 8.81 -10.39
N GLN A 564 16.73 9.94 -10.72
CA GLN A 564 16.90 10.38 -12.10
C GLN A 564 17.59 9.33 -12.96
N ASN A 565 18.74 8.80 -12.50
CA ASN A 565 19.48 7.75 -13.20
C ASN A 565 18.72 6.43 -13.35
N ALA A 566 17.83 6.12 -12.40
CA ALA A 566 16.95 4.96 -12.52
C ALA A 566 15.93 5.20 -13.63
N LEU A 567 15.27 6.37 -13.62
CA LEU A 567 14.24 6.74 -14.60
C LEU A 567 14.76 6.77 -16.04
N THR A 568 16.05 7.10 -16.25
CA THR A 568 16.64 7.05 -17.61
C THR A 568 16.67 5.68 -18.26
N LYS A 569 16.50 4.61 -17.46
CA LYS A 569 16.45 3.22 -17.94
C LYS A 569 15.02 2.70 -18.09
N THR A 570 14.03 3.56 -17.88
CA THR A 570 12.62 3.16 -17.74
C THR A 570 11.73 3.77 -18.81
N SER A 571 10.51 3.26 -18.91
CA SER A 571 9.43 3.80 -19.75
C SER A 571 8.43 4.65 -18.96
N VAL A 572 8.77 5.11 -17.76
CA VAL A 572 7.86 5.89 -16.91
C VAL A 572 7.49 7.17 -17.64
N GLY A 573 6.20 7.36 -17.90
CA GLY A 573 5.63 8.54 -18.53
C GLY A 573 4.85 9.44 -17.59
N VAL A 574 4.34 8.89 -16.48
CA VAL A 574 3.64 9.64 -15.44
C VAL A 574 4.40 9.46 -14.13
N LEU A 575 4.85 10.54 -13.52
CA LEU A 575 5.53 10.53 -12.24
C LEU A 575 4.84 11.46 -11.25
N GLU A 576 4.34 10.91 -10.16
CA GLU A 576 3.88 11.66 -8.97
C GLU A 576 4.89 11.46 -7.85
N LEU A 577 5.62 12.51 -7.49
CA LEU A 577 6.67 12.48 -6.48
C LEU A 577 6.24 13.26 -5.23
N GLN A 578 6.03 12.56 -4.13
CA GLN A 578 5.75 13.19 -2.84
C GLN A 578 6.99 13.13 -1.94
N LEU A 579 7.42 14.28 -1.47
CA LEU A 579 8.57 14.45 -0.58
C LEU A 579 8.06 14.74 0.84
N TRP A 580 8.73 14.18 1.83
CA TRP A 580 8.52 14.56 3.22
C TRP A 580 8.85 16.05 3.46
N ASP A 581 8.08 16.73 4.32
CA ASP A 581 8.15 18.18 4.55
C ASP A 581 9.34 18.56 5.44
N THR A 582 10.54 18.25 4.98
CA THR A 582 11.77 18.69 5.63
C THR A 582 12.59 19.56 4.69
N ASP A 583 13.25 20.54 5.30
CA ASP A 583 14.28 21.35 4.67
C ASP A 583 15.51 20.53 4.21
N GLY A 584 15.46 19.20 4.36
CA GLY A 584 16.51 18.27 4.02
C GLY A 584 17.58 18.14 5.10
N PRO A 585 18.47 17.16 4.92
CA PRO A 585 19.55 16.95 5.87
C PRO A 585 20.61 18.06 5.76
N ASN A 586 21.25 18.37 6.90
CA ASN A 586 22.35 19.34 6.97
C ASN A 586 23.55 18.96 6.07
N SER A 587 23.64 17.72 5.59
CA SER A 587 24.68 17.31 4.65
C SER A 587 24.64 18.08 3.33
N ASP A 588 23.48 18.62 2.95
CA ASP A 588 23.28 19.32 1.68
C ASP A 588 23.52 20.85 1.78
N ILE A 589 24.12 21.35 2.88
CA ILE A 589 24.34 22.79 3.08
C ILE A 589 25.10 23.44 1.91
N LEU A 590 26.14 22.77 1.38
CA LEU A 590 26.94 23.30 0.27
C LEU A 590 26.16 23.37 -1.05
N ASN A 591 25.18 22.48 -1.23
CA ASN A 591 24.37 22.38 -2.45
C ASN A 591 22.93 22.84 -2.20
N ARG A 592 22.69 23.64 -1.16
CA ARG A 592 21.33 24.00 -0.72
C ARG A 592 20.51 24.67 -1.83
N ASN A 593 21.16 25.40 -2.71
CA ASN A 593 20.55 26.09 -3.86
C ASN A 593 20.42 25.21 -5.11
N GLN A 594 21.00 24.01 -5.13
CA GLN A 594 21.03 23.08 -6.28
C GLN A 594 20.40 21.71 -5.95
N ARG A 595 19.80 21.58 -4.75
CA ARG A 595 19.36 20.29 -4.22
C ARG A 595 18.34 19.62 -5.13
N TYR A 596 17.47 20.40 -5.75
CA TYR A 596 16.41 19.90 -6.61
C TYR A 596 16.74 19.93 -8.11
N ASP A 597 17.96 20.28 -8.51
CA ASP A 597 18.38 20.23 -9.92
C ASP A 597 18.18 18.85 -10.57
N PRO A 598 18.42 17.71 -9.87
CA PRO A 598 18.11 16.41 -10.45
C PRO A 598 16.62 16.20 -10.71
N VAL A 599 15.73 16.83 -9.92
CA VAL A 599 14.27 16.80 -10.15
C VAL A 599 13.89 17.54 -11.43
N ILE A 600 14.49 18.70 -11.68
CA ILE A 600 14.39 19.39 -12.99
C ILE A 600 14.96 18.51 -14.11
N GLY A 601 16.02 17.76 -13.81
CA GLY A 601 16.56 16.73 -14.68
C GLY A 601 15.58 15.60 -15.01
N ILE A 602 14.71 15.22 -14.09
CA ILE A 602 13.65 14.24 -14.32
C ILE A 602 12.55 14.82 -15.22
N MET A 603 12.15 16.07 -14.99
CA MET A 603 11.15 16.76 -15.83
C MET A 603 11.58 16.88 -17.31
N ARG A 604 12.89 16.96 -17.58
CA ARG A 604 13.47 16.99 -18.94
C ARG A 604 13.53 15.62 -19.61
N HIS A 605 13.25 14.56 -18.88
CA HIS A 605 13.42 13.22 -19.41
C HIS A 605 12.44 12.96 -20.56
N PRO A 606 12.87 12.46 -21.73
CA PRO A 606 12.00 12.35 -22.90
C PRO A 606 10.77 11.45 -22.72
N SER A 607 10.83 10.50 -21.78
CA SER A 607 9.69 9.64 -21.49
C SER A 607 8.63 10.34 -20.63
N ILE A 608 8.99 11.33 -19.81
CA ILE A 608 8.11 11.94 -18.81
C ILE A 608 7.17 12.93 -19.50
N GLN A 609 5.89 12.59 -19.52
CA GLN A 609 4.80 13.36 -20.10
C GLN A 609 3.94 14.02 -19.02
N SER A 610 3.83 13.42 -17.85
CA SER A 610 3.10 13.96 -16.71
C SER A 610 4.00 13.95 -15.49
N PHE A 611 4.14 15.11 -14.85
CA PHE A 611 4.94 15.28 -13.65
C PHE A 611 4.13 16.03 -12.60
N SER A 612 3.90 15.38 -11.46
CA SER A 612 3.34 15.99 -10.26
C SER A 612 4.36 15.88 -9.14
N ILE A 613 4.56 16.96 -8.40
CA ILE A 613 5.41 16.94 -7.21
C ILE A 613 4.68 17.59 -6.04
N LYS A 614 4.84 16.99 -4.85
CA LYS A 614 4.25 17.41 -3.58
C LYS A 614 5.35 17.44 -2.53
N GLY A 615 5.41 18.43 -1.63
CA GLY A 615 6.49 18.51 -0.64
C GLY A 615 6.87 19.92 -0.17
N PRO A 616 8.13 20.14 0.25
CA PRO A 616 8.49 21.31 1.05
C PRO A 616 8.45 22.62 0.24
N ARG A 617 7.77 23.63 0.79
CA ARG A 617 7.45 24.92 0.13
C ARG A 617 8.62 25.66 -0.54
N ASN A 618 9.86 25.32 -0.19
CA ASN A 618 11.10 25.94 -0.64
C ASN A 618 11.71 25.34 -1.93
N PHE A 619 10.98 24.53 -2.70
CA PHE A 619 11.49 23.90 -3.93
C PHE A 619 12.10 24.89 -4.94
N SER A 620 11.40 26.00 -5.22
CA SER A 620 11.83 27.03 -6.17
C SER A 620 13.11 27.74 -5.74
N LYS A 621 13.25 28.06 -4.45
CA LYS A 621 14.41 28.74 -3.87
C LYS A 621 15.69 27.88 -3.85
N ARG A 622 15.53 26.56 -4.00
CA ARG A 622 16.59 25.55 -3.83
C ARG A 622 16.91 24.76 -5.10
N SER A 623 16.43 25.26 -6.22
CA SER A 623 16.79 24.79 -7.55
C SER A 623 17.61 25.89 -8.21
N THR A 624 18.75 25.56 -8.84
CA THR A 624 19.37 26.56 -9.70
C THR A 624 18.49 26.70 -10.91
N LEU A 625 17.83 27.85 -10.99
CA LEU A 625 16.87 28.13 -12.02
C LEU A 625 17.51 27.95 -13.40
N LEU A 626 17.01 26.90 -14.06
CA LEU A 626 16.80 26.71 -15.47
C LEU A 626 17.83 27.41 -16.38
N SER A 627 18.87 26.65 -16.75
CA SER A 627 19.82 27.06 -17.78
C SER A 627 19.07 27.28 -19.08
N ARG A 628 19.43 28.29 -19.89
CA ARG A 628 18.82 28.59 -21.21
C ARG A 628 18.68 27.37 -22.14
N GLN A 629 19.43 26.30 -21.89
CA GLN A 629 19.45 25.06 -22.66
C GLN A 629 18.38 24.03 -22.27
N ASP A 630 17.54 24.29 -21.27
CA ASP A 630 16.51 23.32 -20.88
C ASP A 630 15.38 23.23 -21.92
N ASP A 631 14.97 21.98 -22.21
CA ASP A 631 13.89 21.58 -23.12
C ASP A 631 12.91 20.67 -22.37
N PHE A 632 11.65 21.10 -22.27
CA PHE A 632 10.54 20.33 -21.67
C PHE A 632 9.45 20.02 -22.71
N SER A 633 9.81 19.92 -23.98
CA SER A 633 8.88 19.67 -25.09
C SER A 633 7.99 18.45 -24.94
N ASN A 634 8.43 17.42 -24.19
CA ASN A 634 7.64 16.21 -23.96
C ASN A 634 6.62 16.33 -22.81
N LEU A 635 6.76 17.35 -21.95
CA LEU A 635 5.93 17.52 -20.77
C LEU A 635 4.56 18.08 -21.17
N ARG A 636 3.50 17.31 -20.91
CA ARG A 636 2.10 17.64 -21.20
C ARG A 636 1.33 18.05 -19.96
N HIS A 637 1.62 17.42 -18.81
CA HIS A 637 0.96 17.74 -17.56
C HIS A 637 2.00 18.10 -16.51
N LEU A 638 1.84 19.27 -15.90
CA LEU A 638 2.70 19.73 -14.82
C LEU A 638 1.84 20.16 -13.63
N ASP A 639 2.02 19.49 -12.51
CA ASP A 639 1.40 19.83 -11.24
C ASP A 639 2.47 20.13 -10.20
N ILE A 640 2.59 21.40 -9.90
CA ILE A 640 3.48 21.97 -8.88
C ILE A 640 2.65 22.81 -7.89
N SER A 641 1.39 22.40 -7.71
CA SER A 641 0.38 23.14 -6.97
C SER A 641 0.51 23.07 -5.45
N GLN A 642 1.69 22.74 -4.92
CA GLN A 642 2.02 22.90 -3.50
C GLN A 642 3.22 23.83 -3.25
N TYR A 643 3.73 24.47 -4.31
CA TYR A 643 4.96 25.24 -4.25
C TYR A 643 4.75 26.70 -4.64
N GLN A 644 5.36 27.59 -3.87
CA GLN A 644 5.49 28.99 -4.24
C GLN A 644 6.58 29.10 -5.31
N LEU A 645 6.18 29.19 -6.57
CA LEU A 645 7.09 29.49 -7.67
C LEU A 645 7.29 30.99 -7.77
N GLY A 646 8.55 31.40 -7.96
CA GLY A 646 8.81 32.76 -8.42
C GLY A 646 8.33 32.92 -9.86
N ASP A 647 7.87 34.12 -10.19
CA ASP A 647 7.27 34.46 -11.48
C ASP A 647 8.16 34.15 -12.68
N ASP A 648 9.45 34.44 -12.56
CA ASP A 648 10.45 34.12 -13.57
C ASP A 648 10.53 32.61 -13.82
N THR A 649 10.34 31.80 -12.78
CA THR A 649 10.42 30.33 -12.88
C THR A 649 9.20 29.77 -13.58
N ALA A 650 8.00 30.19 -13.17
CA ALA A 650 6.76 29.75 -13.78
C ALA A 650 6.71 30.15 -15.26
N SER A 651 7.05 31.41 -15.56
CA SER A 651 7.08 31.94 -16.92
C SER A 651 8.12 31.22 -17.79
N TYR A 652 9.29 30.91 -17.23
CA TYR A 652 10.30 30.12 -17.93
C TYR A 652 9.78 28.71 -18.25
N LEU A 653 9.20 27.99 -17.28
CA LEU A 653 8.70 26.62 -17.48
C LEU A 653 7.64 26.58 -18.59
N ILE A 654 6.69 27.53 -18.58
CA ILE A 654 5.67 27.66 -19.61
C ILE A 654 6.31 27.89 -20.99
N SER A 655 7.30 28.79 -21.08
CA SER A 655 7.98 29.09 -22.35
C SER A 655 8.81 27.94 -22.92
N LYS A 656 9.25 27.00 -22.07
CA LYS A 656 10.11 25.87 -22.44
C LYS A 656 9.38 24.52 -22.54
N ALA A 657 8.09 24.49 -22.23
CA ALA A 657 7.25 23.30 -22.32
C ALA A 657 6.16 23.49 -23.40
N PRO A 658 6.51 23.60 -24.69
CA PRO A 658 5.53 23.86 -25.76
C PRO A 658 4.43 22.78 -25.88
N GLY A 659 4.65 21.59 -25.32
CA GLY A 659 3.66 20.51 -25.30
C GLY A 659 2.67 20.55 -24.12
N LEU A 660 2.77 21.54 -23.23
CA LEU A 660 2.04 21.57 -21.97
C LEU A 660 0.53 21.80 -22.22
N SER A 661 -0.29 20.80 -21.87
CA SER A 661 -1.75 20.84 -21.98
C SER A 661 -2.44 21.09 -20.64
N THR A 662 -1.82 20.68 -19.53
CA THR A 662 -2.34 20.89 -18.17
C THR A 662 -1.29 21.50 -17.28
N LEU A 663 -1.64 22.58 -16.61
CA LEU A 663 -0.80 23.26 -15.64
C LEU A 663 -1.57 23.49 -14.35
N ALA A 664 -1.04 23.00 -13.23
CA ALA A 664 -1.54 23.30 -11.89
C ALA A 664 -0.46 24.02 -11.06
N LEU A 665 -0.79 25.22 -10.61
CA LEU A 665 0.07 26.09 -9.80
C LEU A 665 -0.59 26.40 -8.45
N ASP A 666 0.20 26.52 -7.39
CA ASP A 666 -0.26 27.01 -6.09
C ASP A 666 0.08 28.46 -5.91
N SER A 667 -0.64 29.12 -5.00
CA SER A 667 -0.26 30.31 -4.24
C SER A 667 0.91 31.08 -4.88
N LEU A 668 0.61 31.74 -6.00
CA LEU A 668 1.51 32.74 -6.55
C LEU A 668 1.48 33.91 -5.56
N ASP A 669 2.64 34.44 -5.17
CA ASP A 669 2.67 35.65 -4.34
C ASP A 669 2.29 36.86 -5.22
N LEU A 670 1.03 36.92 -5.62
CA LEU A 670 0.47 37.92 -6.55
C LEU A 670 0.38 39.33 -5.92
N LYS A 671 1.01 39.55 -4.77
CA LYS A 671 1.12 40.86 -4.11
C LYS A 671 1.69 41.92 -5.04
N GLU A 672 2.60 41.53 -5.93
CA GLU A 672 3.12 42.40 -6.96
C GLU A 672 2.30 42.23 -8.24
N THR A 673 1.62 43.29 -8.66
CA THR A 673 0.83 43.31 -9.90
C THR A 673 1.61 42.90 -11.16
N GLY A 674 2.95 42.90 -11.09
CA GLY A 674 3.82 42.41 -12.17
C GLY A 674 3.78 40.90 -12.33
N SER A 675 3.80 40.15 -11.23
CA SER A 675 3.92 38.69 -11.15
C SER A 675 2.83 37.94 -11.94
N ALA A 676 1.57 38.20 -11.57
CA ALA A 676 0.36 37.80 -12.29
C ALA A 676 0.49 37.98 -13.81
N LYS A 677 0.93 39.16 -14.20
CA LYS A 677 1.00 39.58 -15.59
C LYS A 677 2.08 38.80 -16.33
N VAL A 678 3.25 38.54 -15.73
CA VAL A 678 4.32 37.76 -16.40
C VAL A 678 3.83 36.37 -16.74
N ILE A 679 3.14 35.69 -15.81
CA ILE A 679 2.63 34.34 -16.04
C ILE A 679 1.52 34.35 -17.09
N LEU A 680 0.59 35.31 -17.01
CA LEU A 680 -0.49 35.44 -17.99
C LEU A 680 0.03 35.81 -19.39
N ASP A 681 1.03 36.68 -19.46
CA ASP A 681 1.74 37.01 -20.70
C ASP A 681 2.50 35.78 -21.22
N ALA A 682 3.11 34.97 -20.35
CA ALA A 682 3.76 33.72 -20.74
C ALA A 682 2.75 32.70 -21.29
N LEU A 683 1.57 32.57 -20.68
CA LEU A 683 0.47 31.73 -21.18
C LEU A 683 -0.06 32.25 -22.53
N ALA A 684 -0.26 33.56 -22.66
CA ALA A 684 -0.70 34.19 -23.90
C ALA A 684 0.34 34.03 -25.02
N ASN A 685 1.62 34.21 -24.72
CA ASN A 685 2.72 34.11 -25.67
C ASN A 685 3.02 32.67 -26.04
N ALA A 686 2.83 31.73 -25.11
CA ALA A 686 2.98 30.32 -25.42
C ALA A 686 1.92 29.87 -26.43
N SER A 687 0.72 30.49 -26.45
CA SER A 687 -0.43 30.22 -27.36
C SER A 687 -0.19 30.53 -28.86
N THR A 688 1.05 30.47 -29.33
CA THR A 688 1.38 30.41 -30.77
C THR A 688 0.69 29.22 -31.47
N PRO A 689 0.43 29.27 -32.79
CA PRO A 689 -0.27 28.20 -33.51
C PRO A 689 0.40 26.84 -33.31
N GLY A 690 -0.22 25.99 -32.48
CA GLY A 690 0.30 24.67 -32.09
C GLY A 690 0.39 24.43 -30.57
N PHE A 691 0.29 25.47 -29.75
CA PHE A 691 0.32 25.36 -28.28
C PHE A 691 -1.10 25.43 -27.69
N ARG A 692 -1.47 24.43 -26.89
CA ARG A 692 -2.85 24.27 -26.39
C ARG A 692 -2.85 23.86 -24.91
N ILE A 693 -2.74 24.84 -24.01
CA ILE A 693 -3.12 24.58 -22.61
C ILE A 693 -4.63 24.45 -22.58
N GLN A 694 -5.11 23.26 -22.21
CA GLN A 694 -6.51 22.92 -22.09
C GLN A 694 -7.01 23.14 -20.66
N SER A 695 -6.18 22.82 -19.66
CA SER A 695 -6.57 22.92 -18.25
C SER A 695 -5.56 23.73 -17.45
N PHE A 696 -6.04 24.82 -16.83
CA PHE A 696 -5.26 25.64 -15.91
C PHE A 696 -5.90 25.61 -14.52
N THR A 697 -5.14 25.18 -13.51
CA THR A 697 -5.58 25.15 -12.11
C THR A 697 -4.71 26.06 -11.26
N LEU A 698 -5.35 26.94 -10.49
CA LEU A 698 -4.72 27.86 -9.57
C LEU A 698 -5.27 27.61 -8.16
N LEU A 699 -4.41 27.21 -7.21
CA LEU A 699 -4.77 26.92 -5.82
C LEU A 699 -4.40 28.07 -4.86
N ASP A 700 -5.15 28.20 -3.75
CA ASP A 700 -4.91 29.07 -2.57
C ASP A 700 -4.48 30.53 -2.82
N ASN A 701 -5.07 31.19 -3.83
CA ASN A 701 -4.74 32.60 -4.13
C ASN A 701 -5.70 33.58 -3.43
N HIS A 702 -5.32 34.03 -2.24
CA HIS A 702 -6.05 35.02 -1.44
C HIS A 702 -5.96 36.47 -1.99
N GLN A 703 -5.22 36.70 -3.08
CA GLN A 703 -4.85 38.03 -3.59
C GLN A 703 -5.21 38.29 -5.05
N LEU A 704 -6.23 37.61 -5.58
CA LEU A 704 -6.69 37.85 -6.94
C LEU A 704 -7.44 39.20 -7.00
N GLY A 705 -6.74 40.27 -7.38
CA GLY A 705 -7.33 41.58 -7.63
C GLY A 705 -8.00 41.66 -9.01
N ASP A 706 -8.84 42.67 -9.23
CA ASP A 706 -9.49 42.94 -10.53
C ASP A 706 -8.52 42.93 -11.73
N PRO A 707 -7.28 43.46 -11.66
CA PRO A 707 -6.34 43.42 -12.77
C PRO A 707 -5.96 42.00 -13.21
N PHE A 708 -5.91 41.04 -12.27
CA PHE A 708 -5.63 39.64 -12.60
C PHE A 708 -6.77 39.03 -13.40
N LEU A 709 -8.02 39.34 -13.03
CA LEU A 709 -9.21 38.84 -13.71
C LEU A 709 -9.31 39.40 -15.13
N ASP A 710 -8.98 40.69 -15.33
CA ASP A 710 -8.95 41.31 -16.65
C ASP A 710 -7.88 40.66 -17.54
N ASN A 711 -6.70 40.41 -16.99
CA ASN A 711 -5.64 39.72 -17.71
C ASN A 711 -6.02 38.27 -18.04
N ILE A 712 -6.60 37.50 -17.10
CA ILE A 712 -7.11 36.15 -17.38
C ILE A 712 -8.12 36.20 -18.52
N SER A 713 -9.10 37.11 -18.46
CA SER A 713 -10.12 37.22 -19.52
C SER A 713 -9.48 37.42 -20.89
N SER A 714 -8.40 38.19 -20.98
CA SER A 714 -7.65 38.39 -22.22
C SER A 714 -6.89 37.15 -22.69
N VAL A 715 -6.35 36.35 -21.76
CA VAL A 715 -5.67 35.08 -22.06
C VAL A 715 -6.68 34.05 -22.54
N VAL A 716 -7.83 33.93 -21.86
CA VAL A 716 -8.92 33.02 -22.24
C VAL A 716 -9.42 33.33 -23.64
N GLY A 717 -9.57 34.61 -23.99
CA GLY A 717 -9.97 35.01 -25.35
C GLY A 717 -8.94 34.68 -26.44
N ARG A 718 -7.69 34.38 -26.08
CA ARG A 718 -6.59 34.08 -27.02
C ARG A 718 -6.12 32.62 -26.98
N SER A 719 -6.58 31.84 -26.02
CA SER A 719 -6.12 30.46 -25.79
C SER A 719 -7.28 29.48 -25.93
N GLU A 720 -6.96 28.21 -26.21
CA GLU A 720 -7.94 27.11 -26.25
C GLU A 720 -8.21 26.51 -24.84
N LEU A 721 -8.20 27.35 -23.79
CA LEU A 721 -8.46 26.90 -22.42
C LEU A 721 -9.90 26.37 -22.31
N SER A 722 -10.06 25.07 -22.08
CA SER A 722 -11.35 24.43 -21.86
C SER A 722 -11.74 24.38 -20.39
N VAL A 723 -10.76 24.34 -19.48
CA VAL A 723 -10.97 24.22 -18.04
C VAL A 723 -10.09 25.20 -17.28
N ILE A 724 -10.73 26.06 -16.47
CA ILE A 724 -10.05 26.95 -15.53
C ILE A 724 -10.59 26.65 -14.15
N ARG A 725 -9.72 26.18 -13.25
CA ARG A 725 -10.06 25.92 -11.85
C ARG A 725 -9.33 26.91 -10.97
N ILE A 726 -10.08 27.79 -10.30
CA ILE A 726 -9.53 28.74 -9.34
C ILE A 726 -10.06 28.36 -7.96
N TRP A 727 -9.17 27.95 -7.08
CA TRP A 727 -9.49 27.63 -5.69
C TRP A 727 -9.05 28.79 -4.81
N MET A 728 -10.00 29.38 -4.07
CA MET A 728 -9.77 30.50 -3.16
C MET A 728 -10.12 30.08 -1.73
N ARG A 729 -9.32 30.53 -0.76
CA ARG A 729 -9.60 30.37 0.68
C ARG A 729 -10.78 31.28 1.09
N GLU A 730 -11.55 30.86 2.09
CA GLU A 730 -12.77 31.56 2.54
C GLU A 730 -12.48 32.99 3.05
N ASP A 731 -12.97 34.01 2.34
CA ASP A 731 -13.08 35.41 2.79
C ASP A 731 -14.23 36.13 2.03
N GLU A 732 -14.83 37.18 2.60
CA GLU A 732 -15.92 38.00 2.05
C GLU A 732 -15.63 38.57 0.65
N ARG A 733 -14.36 38.59 0.26
CA ARG A 733 -13.90 38.99 -1.08
C ARG A 733 -14.31 38.00 -2.18
N ARG A 734 -14.60 36.74 -1.84
CA ARG A 734 -14.97 35.68 -2.79
C ARG A 734 -16.27 35.99 -3.55
N VAL A 735 -17.25 36.58 -2.86
CA VAL A 735 -18.54 36.97 -3.45
C VAL A 735 -18.33 38.09 -4.47
N ARG A 736 -17.60 39.15 -4.10
CA ARG A 736 -17.32 40.29 -4.99
C ARG A 736 -16.49 39.91 -6.22
N ILE A 737 -15.54 38.99 -6.09
CA ILE A 737 -14.73 38.50 -7.21
C ILE A 737 -15.59 37.67 -8.17
N LEU A 738 -16.42 36.75 -7.66
CA LEU A 738 -17.32 35.96 -8.49
C LEU A 738 -18.35 36.85 -9.20
N GLU A 739 -18.91 37.85 -8.52
CA GLU A 739 -19.79 38.86 -9.11
C GLU A 739 -19.08 39.67 -10.21
N SER A 740 -17.82 40.09 -9.98
CA SER A 740 -17.00 40.82 -10.97
C SER A 740 -16.69 39.96 -12.21
N ILE A 741 -16.33 38.68 -12.03
CA ILE A 741 -16.09 37.74 -13.14
C ILE A 741 -17.37 37.52 -13.94
N GLN A 742 -18.50 37.25 -13.26
CA GLN A 742 -19.79 37.06 -13.90
C GLN A 742 -20.20 38.31 -14.70
N TRP A 743 -20.08 39.51 -14.13
CA TRP A 743 -20.41 40.76 -14.81
C TRP A 743 -19.52 41.05 -16.02
N LYS A 744 -18.20 40.82 -15.92
CA LYS A 744 -17.26 41.04 -17.02
C LYS A 744 -17.47 40.03 -18.15
N TYR A 745 -17.73 38.77 -17.80
CA TYR A 745 -18.08 37.71 -18.75
C TYR A 745 -19.38 38.06 -19.50
N LEU A 746 -20.44 38.46 -18.77
CA LEU A 746 -21.71 38.93 -19.33
C LEU A 746 -21.53 40.17 -20.24
N ARG A 747 -20.67 41.11 -19.86
CA ARG A 747 -20.38 42.31 -20.66
C ARG A 747 -19.64 41.98 -21.95
N TRP A 748 -18.63 41.10 -21.90
CA TRP A 748 -17.92 40.60 -23.09
C TRP A 748 -18.89 39.88 -24.03
N LEU A 749 -19.74 39.00 -23.49
CA LEU A 749 -20.86 38.34 -24.18
C LEU A 749 -21.77 39.33 -24.91
N THR A 750 -22.15 40.40 -24.23
CA THR A 750 -23.03 41.44 -24.77
C THR A 750 -22.39 42.19 -25.94
N VAL A 751 -21.07 42.43 -25.89
CA VAL A 751 -20.33 43.06 -26.99
C VAL A 751 -20.28 42.12 -28.20
N CYS A 752 -19.93 40.85 -28.00
CA CYS A 752 -19.89 39.88 -29.09
C CYS A 752 -21.28 39.65 -29.73
N LEU A 753 -22.36 39.66 -28.93
CA LEU A 753 -23.74 39.59 -29.43
C LEU A 753 -24.13 40.82 -30.26
N LYS A 754 -23.69 42.02 -29.86
CA LYS A 754 -23.95 43.27 -30.61
C LYS A 754 -23.17 43.35 -31.93
N GLU A 755 -21.96 42.78 -31.97
CA GLU A 755 -21.10 42.80 -33.15
C GLU A 755 -21.41 41.69 -34.16
N GLY A 756 -22.32 40.76 -33.81
CA GLY A 756 -22.79 39.70 -34.72
C GLY A 756 -21.69 38.69 -35.09
N THR A 757 -20.66 38.56 -34.24
CA THR A 757 -19.42 37.82 -34.56
C THR A 757 -19.49 36.31 -34.27
N PHE A 758 -20.67 35.74 -34.04
CA PHE A 758 -20.80 34.32 -33.64
C PHE A 758 -21.20 33.38 -34.78
N GLU A 759 -20.47 32.26 -34.87
CA GLU A 759 -20.99 31.02 -35.45
C GLU A 759 -22.07 30.42 -34.52
N THR A 760 -23.10 29.82 -35.12
CA THR A 760 -24.28 29.22 -34.46
C THR A 760 -23.97 28.19 -33.37
N SER A 761 -22.78 27.57 -33.39
CA SER A 761 -22.28 26.64 -32.37
C SER A 761 -21.95 27.31 -31.03
N VAL A 762 -21.48 28.57 -31.07
CA VAL A 762 -21.06 29.33 -29.89
C VAL A 762 -22.26 29.96 -29.17
N MET A 763 -23.26 30.44 -29.94
CA MET A 763 -24.56 30.89 -29.41
C MET A 763 -25.26 29.79 -28.59
N ARG A 764 -25.15 28.55 -29.04
CA ARG A 764 -25.75 27.38 -28.39
C ARG A 764 -25.06 27.02 -27.06
N ALA A 765 -23.72 27.06 -27.02
CA ALA A 765 -22.94 26.87 -25.78
C ALA A 765 -23.16 28.00 -24.76
N LEU A 766 -23.40 29.23 -25.25
CA LEU A 766 -23.67 30.40 -24.42
C LEU A 766 -25.06 30.40 -23.78
N VAL A 767 -26.10 29.97 -24.50
CA VAL A 767 -27.45 29.82 -23.94
C VAL A 767 -27.47 28.73 -22.87
N ASP A 768 -26.78 27.59 -23.08
CA ASP A 768 -26.64 26.55 -22.06
C ASP A 768 -25.87 27.04 -20.82
N GLY A 769 -24.83 27.86 -21.00
CA GLY A 769 -24.06 28.45 -19.91
C GLY A 769 -24.87 29.43 -19.06
N VAL A 770 -25.66 30.31 -19.69
CA VAL A 770 -26.51 31.30 -18.98
C VAL A 770 -27.67 30.62 -18.26
N THR A 771 -28.27 29.57 -18.85
CA THR A 771 -29.39 28.83 -18.24
C THR A 771 -28.95 27.99 -17.03
N LYS A 772 -27.70 27.50 -17.02
CA LYS A 772 -27.11 26.80 -15.86
C LYS A 772 -26.62 27.76 -14.76
N MET A 773 -26.38 29.04 -15.07
CA MET A 773 -26.02 30.07 -14.08
C MET A 773 -27.24 30.70 -13.38
N SER A 774 -28.45 30.59 -13.94
CA SER A 774 -29.65 31.28 -13.44
C SER A 774 -30.38 30.60 -12.27
N GLU A 775 -29.94 29.43 -11.80
CA GLU A 775 -30.56 28.75 -10.64
C GLU A 775 -30.34 29.47 -9.29
N LYS A 776 -29.66 30.62 -9.26
CA LYS A 776 -29.46 31.45 -8.05
C LYS A 776 -29.63 32.96 -8.24
N VAL A 777 -30.42 33.40 -9.22
CA VAL A 777 -30.84 34.81 -9.31
C VAL A 777 -32.35 34.88 -9.13
N GLU A 778 -32.81 35.59 -8.10
CA GLU A 778 -34.24 35.81 -7.88
C GLU A 778 -34.84 36.51 -9.11
N LEU A 779 -36.02 36.02 -9.54
CA LEU A 779 -36.71 36.39 -10.77
C LEU A 779 -37.18 37.86 -10.84
N GLU A 780 -36.89 38.69 -9.82
CA GLU A 780 -37.39 40.06 -9.72
C GLU A 780 -36.54 41.09 -10.52
N GLU A 781 -35.30 40.76 -10.92
CA GLU A 781 -34.48 41.68 -11.73
C GLU A 781 -34.67 41.52 -13.25
N PHE A 782 -35.35 40.46 -13.72
CA PHE A 782 -35.67 40.29 -15.14
C PHE A 782 -36.87 41.15 -15.60
N GLN A 783 -37.62 41.73 -14.66
CA GLN A 783 -38.74 42.61 -14.97
C GLN A 783 -38.28 43.95 -15.57
N PHE A 784 -37.03 44.37 -15.31
CA PHE A 784 -36.44 45.61 -15.83
C PHE A 784 -36.16 45.57 -17.35
N LEU A 785 -35.91 44.39 -17.93
CA LEU A 785 -35.65 44.26 -19.37
C LEU A 785 -36.93 44.16 -20.22
N SER A 786 -38.06 43.78 -19.63
CA SER A 786 -39.37 43.86 -20.30
C SER A 786 -39.91 45.30 -20.34
N GLU A 787 -39.48 46.15 -19.41
CA GLU A 787 -39.88 47.57 -19.33
C GLU A 787 -39.07 48.47 -20.28
N ALA A 788 -37.98 47.98 -20.88
CA ALA A 788 -37.12 48.74 -21.79
C ALA A 788 -37.66 48.87 -23.24
N GLY A 789 -38.87 48.38 -23.53
CA GLY A 789 -39.66 48.81 -24.70
C GLY A 789 -39.02 48.57 -26.08
N VAL A 790 -38.38 47.41 -26.31
CA VAL A 790 -37.89 47.02 -27.65
C VAL A 790 -38.85 45.99 -28.26
N PRO A 791 -39.56 46.30 -29.36
CA PRO A 791 -40.46 45.35 -30.00
C PRO A 791 -39.67 44.36 -30.87
N LEU A 792 -39.67 43.07 -30.49
CA LEU A 792 -39.23 41.97 -31.35
C LEU A 792 -40.39 41.58 -32.28
N THR A 793 -40.19 41.70 -33.59
CA THR A 793 -41.17 41.29 -34.61
C THR A 793 -41.13 39.79 -34.87
N LEU A 794 -42.28 39.28 -35.33
CA LEU A 794 -42.74 37.88 -35.33
C LEU A 794 -42.06 36.80 -36.20
N PRO A 795 -40.96 36.96 -36.99
CA PRO A 795 -40.37 35.79 -37.68
C PRO A 795 -39.43 34.94 -36.82
N GLU A 796 -38.98 35.41 -35.65
CA GLU A 796 -37.92 34.73 -34.88
C GLU A 796 -38.45 33.70 -33.88
N GLY A 797 -39.72 33.79 -33.48
CA GLY A 797 -40.34 32.90 -32.50
C GLY A 797 -40.55 31.47 -32.99
N ASP A 798 -40.86 31.27 -34.28
CA ASP A 798 -41.11 29.94 -34.85
C ASP A 798 -39.80 29.22 -35.21
N LEU A 799 -38.74 29.97 -35.52
CA LEU A 799 -37.38 29.45 -35.68
C LEU A 799 -36.83 28.97 -34.33
N LEU A 800 -37.06 29.73 -33.26
CA LEU A 800 -36.71 29.35 -31.89
C LEU A 800 -37.48 28.09 -31.45
N ARG A 801 -38.78 28.00 -31.74
CA ARG A 801 -39.62 26.87 -31.34
C ARG A 801 -39.29 25.57 -32.09
N THR A 802 -38.91 25.67 -33.36
CA THR A 802 -38.45 24.53 -34.18
C THR A 802 -37.03 24.09 -33.80
N PHE A 803 -36.16 25.03 -33.41
CA PHE A 803 -34.80 24.78 -32.96
C PHE A 803 -34.72 24.16 -31.56
N LEU A 804 -35.64 24.54 -30.65
CA LEU A 804 -35.74 23.99 -29.29
C LEU A 804 -36.25 22.54 -29.25
N SER A 805 -37.00 22.10 -30.27
CA SER A 805 -37.51 20.72 -30.37
C SER A 805 -36.48 19.70 -30.89
N SER A 806 -35.26 20.11 -31.27
CA SER A 806 -34.30 19.23 -31.97
C SER A 806 -32.91 19.14 -31.34
N MET A 807 -32.74 19.39 -30.03
CA MET A 807 -31.42 19.37 -29.40
C MET A 807 -31.30 18.37 -28.23
N THR A 808 -30.34 17.45 -28.38
CA THR A 808 -29.73 16.65 -27.33
C THR A 808 -28.45 17.34 -26.82
N LEU A 809 -28.30 17.42 -25.49
CA LEU A 809 -27.24 18.12 -24.74
C LEU A 809 -25.84 17.48 -24.90
N LYS A 810 -24.78 18.28 -25.08
CA LYS A 810 -23.38 17.98 -24.68
C LYS A 810 -22.66 19.28 -24.23
N ASP A 811 -21.79 19.15 -23.22
CA ASP A 811 -21.54 20.07 -22.08
C ASP A 811 -20.43 21.14 -22.20
N LEU A 812 -20.63 22.29 -21.52
CA LEU A 812 -19.63 23.15 -20.88
C LEU A 812 -19.89 23.12 -19.36
N ARG A 813 -18.91 22.77 -18.51
CA ARG A 813 -19.10 22.66 -17.04
C ARG A 813 -18.21 23.63 -16.26
N LEU A 814 -18.82 24.61 -15.59
CA LEU A 814 -18.21 25.36 -14.50
C LEU A 814 -18.54 24.61 -13.19
N LYS A 815 -17.62 23.79 -12.69
CA LYS A 815 -17.83 23.05 -11.43
C LYS A 815 -17.31 23.87 -10.25
N VAL A 816 -18.21 24.42 -9.46
CA VAL A 816 -17.89 25.01 -8.14
C VAL A 816 -18.25 23.95 -7.09
N ASP A 817 -17.27 23.15 -6.67
CA ASP A 817 -17.49 22.16 -5.61
C ASP A 817 -17.56 22.90 -4.26
N ILE A 818 -18.73 22.80 -3.61
CA ILE A 818 -18.97 23.24 -2.23
C ILE A 818 -19.28 21.98 -1.41
N SER A 819 -18.47 21.67 -0.39
CA SER A 819 -18.65 20.49 0.47
C SER A 819 -19.81 20.69 1.46
N PHE A 820 -20.31 19.58 2.04
CA PHE A 820 -21.38 19.59 3.04
C PHE A 820 -20.99 20.38 4.31
N GLU A 821 -19.73 20.31 4.74
CA GLU A 821 -19.19 21.14 5.83
C GLU A 821 -19.23 22.64 5.48
N GLN A 822 -19.04 22.99 4.21
CA GLN A 822 -19.12 24.36 3.71
C GLN A 822 -20.57 24.88 3.65
N THR A 823 -21.56 23.99 3.46
CA THR A 823 -22.99 24.34 3.54
C THR A 823 -23.44 24.65 4.97
N LEU A 824 -22.88 23.97 5.98
CA LEU A 824 -23.18 24.21 7.40
C LEU A 824 -22.56 25.52 7.92
N SER A 825 -21.37 25.89 7.44
CA SER A 825 -20.72 27.17 7.72
C SER A 825 -21.52 28.35 7.14
N LEU A 826 -22.04 28.21 5.92
CA LEU A 826 -22.90 29.19 5.23
C LEU A 826 -24.20 29.53 5.97
N CYS A 827 -24.70 28.65 6.84
CA CYS A 827 -25.92 28.87 7.61
C CYS A 827 -25.69 29.54 8.99
N GLY A 828 -24.45 29.90 9.36
CA GLY A 828 -24.15 30.54 10.64
C GLY A 828 -24.41 29.64 11.87
N LEU A 829 -24.35 28.31 11.71
CA LEU A 829 -24.70 27.33 12.74
C LEU A 829 -23.58 27.02 13.75
N THR A 830 -22.60 27.91 13.91
CA THR A 830 -21.55 27.77 14.94
C THR A 830 -21.89 28.48 16.26
N ASP A 831 -22.97 29.30 16.30
CA ASP A 831 -23.48 29.95 17.52
C ASP A 831 -24.98 29.65 17.74
N PHE A 832 -25.28 28.78 18.71
CA PHE A 832 -26.63 28.26 19.01
C PHE A 832 -27.51 29.20 19.85
N SER A 833 -27.08 30.44 20.11
CA SER A 833 -27.88 31.42 20.88
C SER A 833 -29.11 31.99 20.14
N ARG A 834 -29.34 31.60 18.88
CA ARG A 834 -30.42 32.14 18.01
C ARG A 834 -31.42 31.09 17.50
N LEU A 835 -31.75 30.08 18.32
CA LEU A 835 -32.73 29.04 17.97
C LEU A 835 -34.18 29.55 17.78
N GLU A 836 -34.54 30.73 18.29
CA GLU A 836 -35.85 31.34 18.05
C GLU A 836 -36.05 31.82 16.60
N SER A 837 -34.97 32.16 15.90
CA SER A 837 -35.07 32.66 14.52
C SER A 837 -35.47 31.56 13.53
N LEU A 838 -35.19 30.29 13.82
CA LEU A 838 -35.60 29.15 13.00
C LEU A 838 -37.12 28.91 13.05
N LYS A 839 -37.78 29.26 14.18
CA LYS A 839 -39.25 29.20 14.32
C LYS A 839 -39.96 30.26 13.48
N LEU A 840 -39.30 31.38 13.18
CA LEU A 840 -39.86 32.44 12.35
C LEU A 840 -39.82 32.09 10.85
N TRP A 841 -38.79 31.34 10.41
CA TRP A 841 -38.61 30.92 9.02
C TRP A 841 -39.50 29.71 8.63
N THR A 842 -39.93 28.92 9.62
CA THR A 842 -40.68 27.65 9.42
C THR A 842 -42.19 27.81 9.30
N LYS A 843 -42.72 29.05 9.19
CA LYS A 843 -44.16 29.33 9.00
C LYS A 843 -44.81 28.70 7.75
N ARG A 844 -44.03 28.07 6.86
CA ARG A 844 -44.50 27.40 5.63
C ARG A 844 -44.45 25.86 5.68
N PHE A 845 -44.05 25.24 6.79
CA PHE A 845 -43.93 23.78 6.92
C PHE A 845 -44.71 23.23 8.10
N ASP A 846 -45.07 21.94 8.03
CA ASP A 846 -45.77 21.22 9.11
C ASP A 846 -44.93 21.24 10.39
N SER A 847 -45.37 22.00 11.39
CA SER A 847 -44.60 22.27 12.61
C SER A 847 -44.30 20.99 13.37
N ALA A 848 -45.14 19.96 13.26
CA ALA A 848 -44.94 18.69 13.95
C ALA A 848 -43.71 17.93 13.42
N LYS A 849 -43.41 18.02 12.11
CA LYS A 849 -42.23 17.38 11.51
C LYS A 849 -40.95 18.13 11.86
N VAL A 850 -41.01 19.46 11.88
CA VAL A 850 -39.87 20.31 12.26
C VAL A 850 -39.52 20.13 13.74
N ASP A 851 -40.52 20.07 14.61
CA ASP A 851 -40.32 19.84 16.05
C ASP A 851 -39.74 18.43 16.31
N ALA A 852 -40.16 17.40 15.57
CA ALA A 852 -39.60 16.06 15.69
C ALA A 852 -38.11 15.96 15.28
N ILE A 853 -37.71 16.70 14.25
CA ILE A 853 -36.31 16.78 13.80
C ILE A 853 -35.45 17.53 14.83
N LEU A 854 -35.97 18.64 15.37
CA LEU A 854 -35.28 19.43 16.40
C LEU A 854 -35.10 18.64 17.71
N ASP A 855 -36.12 17.89 18.14
CA ASP A 855 -36.04 17.01 19.29
C ASP A 855 -35.03 15.87 19.07
N GLY A 856 -34.96 15.33 17.85
CA GLY A 856 -33.96 14.33 17.44
C GLY A 856 -32.53 14.83 17.57
N LEU A 857 -32.26 16.03 17.05
CA LEU A 857 -30.95 16.67 17.09
C LEU A 857 -30.53 17.00 18.53
N GLN A 858 -31.42 17.55 19.35
CA GLN A 858 -31.13 17.85 20.77
C GLN A 858 -30.83 16.57 21.58
N HIS A 859 -31.51 15.46 21.26
CA HIS A 859 -31.27 14.18 21.92
C HIS A 859 -29.91 13.58 21.56
N ALA A 860 -29.52 13.63 20.28
CA ALA A 860 -28.20 13.18 19.81
C ALA A 860 -27.05 14.00 20.44
N THR A 861 -27.21 15.32 20.57
CA THR A 861 -26.20 16.18 21.21
C THR A 861 -26.04 15.90 22.71
N ARG A 862 -27.13 15.59 23.43
CA ARG A 862 -27.05 15.17 24.85
C ARG A 862 -26.29 13.86 25.01
N LEU A 863 -26.49 12.92 24.09
CA LEU A 863 -25.80 11.63 24.12
C LEU A 863 -24.30 11.80 23.85
N ASN A 864 -23.94 12.63 22.88
CA ASN A 864 -22.53 12.92 22.55
C ASN A 864 -21.80 13.62 23.71
N LYS A 865 -22.48 14.51 24.44
CA LYS A 865 -21.94 15.10 25.68
C LYS A 865 -21.69 14.07 26.78
N LEU A 866 -22.58 13.09 26.93
CA LEU A 866 -22.42 12.01 27.93
C LEU A 866 -21.25 11.07 27.58
N ILE A 867 -21.05 10.76 26.30
CA ILE A 867 -19.93 9.96 25.80
C ILE A 867 -18.60 10.69 26.01
N LEU A 868 -18.54 11.98 25.67
CA LEU A 868 -17.33 12.81 25.84
C LEU A 868 -16.94 13.02 27.32
N HIS A 869 -17.88 12.83 28.26
CA HIS A 869 -17.62 12.95 29.70
C HIS A 869 -17.45 11.59 30.40
N GLY A 870 -17.29 10.49 29.64
CA GLY A 870 -16.98 9.17 30.19
C GLY A 870 -18.11 8.51 30.97
N ALA A 871 -19.37 8.90 30.75
CA ALA A 871 -20.51 8.26 31.39
C ALA A 871 -20.84 6.91 30.74
N ASN A 872 -20.97 5.84 31.54
CA ASN A 872 -21.39 4.53 31.06
C ASN A 872 -22.86 4.54 30.63
N ILE A 873 -23.09 4.45 29.32
CA ILE A 873 -24.43 4.39 28.72
C ILE A 873 -24.94 2.94 28.77
N THR A 874 -26.13 2.75 29.32
CA THR A 874 -26.77 1.43 29.41
C THR A 874 -27.23 0.95 28.02
N ASP A 875 -27.25 -0.36 27.80
CA ASP A 875 -27.65 -0.93 26.50
C ASP A 875 -29.10 -0.60 26.12
N GLU A 876 -29.96 -0.33 27.10
CA GLU A 876 -31.33 0.15 26.88
C GLU A 876 -31.36 1.56 26.29
N GLN A 877 -30.45 2.45 26.72
CA GLN A 877 -30.30 3.79 26.15
C GLN A 877 -29.73 3.74 24.72
N LYS A 878 -28.83 2.80 24.43
CA LYS A 878 -28.34 2.56 23.06
C LYS A 878 -29.46 2.06 22.15
N LYS A 879 -30.30 1.14 22.63
CA LYS A 879 -31.47 0.62 21.89
C LYS A 879 -32.51 1.69 21.56
N GLN A 880 -32.85 2.54 22.53
CA GLN A 880 -33.77 3.67 22.31
C GLN A 880 -33.20 4.69 21.31
N THR A 881 -31.88 4.89 21.31
CA THR A 881 -31.22 5.79 20.36
C THR A 881 -31.25 5.24 18.93
N MET A 882 -30.98 3.94 18.75
CA MET A 882 -31.05 3.31 17.42
C MET A 882 -32.46 3.30 16.85
N ALA A 883 -33.48 3.04 17.67
CA ALA A 883 -34.88 3.06 17.25
C ALA A 883 -35.36 4.46 16.82
N LYS A 884 -34.89 5.52 17.49
CA LYS A 884 -35.17 6.91 17.08
C LYS A 884 -34.39 7.33 15.83
N GLY A 885 -33.15 6.85 15.67
CA GLY A 885 -32.35 7.10 14.47
C GLY A 885 -32.97 6.48 13.21
N THR A 886 -33.54 5.29 13.30
CA THR A 886 -34.25 4.66 12.17
C THR A 886 -35.56 5.38 11.82
N SER A 887 -36.27 5.91 12.81
CA SER A 887 -37.46 6.76 12.59
C SER A 887 -37.10 8.11 11.95
N LEU A 888 -36.00 8.75 12.38
CA LEU A 888 -35.47 9.96 11.77
C LEU A 888 -35.06 9.73 10.32
N GLN A 889 -34.40 8.60 10.02
CA GLN A 889 -33.98 8.27 8.66
C GLN A 889 -35.16 7.94 7.72
N GLY A 890 -36.23 7.36 8.25
CA GLY A 890 -37.49 7.20 7.52
C GLY A 890 -38.13 8.55 7.17
N HIS A 891 -38.19 9.48 8.13
CA HIS A 891 -38.72 10.83 7.88
C HIS A 891 -37.80 11.71 7.02
N TRP A 892 -36.49 11.43 7.01
CA TRP A 892 -35.52 12.13 6.17
C TRP A 892 -35.54 11.67 4.72
N ASN A 893 -35.82 10.38 4.46
CA ASN A 893 -35.96 9.85 3.11
C ASN A 893 -37.31 10.23 2.46
N ASP A 894 -38.33 10.52 3.27
CA ASP A 894 -39.63 11.04 2.83
C ASP A 894 -39.63 12.57 2.59
N TRP A 895 -38.58 13.27 3.04
CA TRP A 895 -38.38 14.72 2.86
C TRP A 895 -37.54 14.98 1.61
#